data_AF-A0A0U1LQ99-F1
#
_entry.id   AF-A0A0U1LQ99-F1
#
_cell.length_a   1.000
_cell.length_b   1.000
_cell.length_c   1.000
_cell.angle_alpha   90.00
_cell.angle_beta   90.00
_cell.angle_gamma   90.00
#
_symmetry.space_group_name_H-M   'P 1'
#
loop_
_entity.id
_entity.type
_entity.pdbx_description
1 polymer ?
#
loop_
_entity_poly.entity_id
_entity_poly.type
_entity_poly.pdbx_seq_one_letter_code
_entity_poly.pdbx_strand_id
1 'polypeptide(L)'
;MEAELQAQIPGLDHVVSEYSVGYLTHASHAYVEDADANSPSPLSEAAEAVVEILISASGDFSPENEKAIRNLVEKFISSLNAADGVDAERRQMPFAAKKLDQTINVGLQKNVSSTLGLVGGTTDLESASTRKVESRVDRKKLEKAERKIRAKQDKKILKNVEYEASRLLDQPDSTQSYEEFFMAVNPLQLGADAQSKSKDIKVDGIDIGIGGQRILTDASLSLSYSRRYGLVGQNGIGKSTLLRALSRREVAIPTHISILHVEQEITGDDTPALQAVLDADVWRKHLLQEQDNITKKLANIDAERSSLADTSKDAARLDHERDGFDITLADIHTKLAEMESDKAESRAASILAGLGFSTERQQFATKTFSGGWRMRLALARALFCEPDLLLLDEPSNMLDVPSITFLSNYLQSYPSTVLVVSHDRSFLNEVATDIIHQHSERLDYYKGSNFDSFYATKEERRKNAKREYENQMAQRAHLQAFIDKFRYNAAKSSEAQSRIKKLERMPVLQPPESEYVVHFKFPEVEKLSPPIIQMTGVAFGYTKDKPLLRNVDLDVQLDSRIGIVGPNGAGKTTVLKLLIGQLQPTSGLISQNPRLRVGYFAQHHVDALDLNDSAVGFMSKNYHGKTDEEYRRHLGAFGITGMTGLQKLGLLSGGQKSRVAFACLSLTNPHILVLDEPSNHLDIEAMDALSDALRNFEGGVLMVSHDVTMLQNVCTSLWVCDDGRVTKFDGDVNAYKKKISAQADAAGVARAQ
;
A
#
# COMPACT_ATOMS: atom_id res chain seq x y z
N MET A 1 -38.05 25.75 19.51
CA MET A 1 -37.83 24.29 19.59
C MET A 1 -36.52 23.99 20.31
N GLU A 2 -35.36 24.49 19.84
CA GLU A 2 -34.06 24.23 20.50
C GLU A 2 -34.02 24.63 21.99
N ALA A 3 -34.53 25.81 22.35
CA ALA A 3 -34.59 26.25 23.74
C ALA A 3 -35.47 25.34 24.63
N GLU A 4 -36.50 24.69 24.07
CA GLU A 4 -37.34 23.75 24.81
C GLU A 4 -36.63 22.39 24.97
N LEU A 5 -35.82 21.97 23.99
CA LEU A 5 -34.98 20.76 24.10
C LEU A 5 -33.89 20.92 25.17
N GLN A 6 -33.22 22.08 25.20
CA GLN A 6 -32.21 22.37 26.23
C GLN A 6 -32.82 22.52 27.63
N ALA A 7 -34.07 22.96 27.74
CA ALA A 7 -34.78 23.02 29.02
C ALA A 7 -35.18 21.63 29.54
N GLN A 8 -35.54 20.71 28.63
CA GLN A 8 -35.96 19.34 28.99
C GLN A 8 -34.77 18.40 29.21
N ILE A 9 -33.66 18.59 28.48
CA ILE A 9 -32.43 17.79 28.59
C ILE A 9 -31.27 18.75 28.91
N PRO A 10 -30.96 18.99 30.20
CA PRO A 10 -29.87 19.86 30.60
C PRO A 10 -28.52 19.29 30.16
N GLY A 11 -27.77 20.03 29.34
CA GLY A 11 -26.47 19.58 28.83
C GLY A 11 -26.51 18.89 27.46
N LEU A 12 -27.66 18.91 26.77
CA LEU A 12 -27.77 18.43 25.38
C LEU A 12 -26.80 19.20 24.48
N ASP A 13 -25.99 18.46 23.70
CA ASP A 13 -25.07 19.02 22.72
C ASP A 13 -25.84 19.85 21.68
N HIS A 14 -25.34 21.05 21.39
CA HIS A 14 -25.92 21.98 20.42
C HIS A 14 -26.07 21.33 19.04
N VAL A 15 -25.14 20.46 18.65
CA VAL A 15 -25.18 19.77 17.35
C VAL A 15 -26.39 18.82 17.28
N VAL A 16 -26.72 18.15 18.38
CA VAL A 16 -27.85 17.21 18.45
C VAL A 16 -29.18 17.96 18.46
N SER A 17 -29.26 19.11 19.15
CA SER A 17 -30.46 19.95 19.12
C SER A 17 -30.71 20.55 17.73
N GLU A 18 -29.67 21.04 17.06
CA GLU A 18 -29.76 21.65 15.73
C GLU A 18 -30.14 20.60 14.68
N TYR A 19 -29.54 19.40 14.76
CA TYR A 19 -29.90 18.27 13.89
C TYR A 19 -31.36 17.85 14.09
N SER A 20 -31.81 17.71 15.34
CA SER A 20 -33.18 17.26 15.66
C SER A 20 -34.23 18.23 15.12
N VAL A 21 -34.01 19.54 15.28
CA VAL A 21 -34.93 20.57 14.78
C VAL A 21 -34.85 20.69 13.26
N GLY A 22 -33.64 20.66 12.69
CA GLY A 22 -33.41 20.71 11.25
C GLY A 22 -34.04 19.52 10.51
N TYR A 23 -33.93 18.32 11.07
CA TYR A 23 -34.48 17.11 10.46
C TYR A 23 -36.01 17.09 10.50
N LEU A 24 -36.64 17.47 11.62
CA LEU A 24 -38.11 17.60 11.70
C LEU A 24 -38.65 18.67 10.74
N THR A 25 -37.94 19.80 10.60
CA THR A 25 -38.33 20.89 9.68
C THR A 25 -38.15 20.49 8.21
N HIS A 26 -37.10 19.73 7.89
CA HIS A 26 -36.92 19.20 6.55
C HIS A 26 -38.00 18.16 6.21
N ALA A 27 -38.32 17.28 7.15
CA ALA A 27 -39.36 16.27 7.00
C ALA A 27 -40.77 16.86 6.86
N SER A 28 -41.06 18.00 7.49
CA SER A 28 -42.35 18.69 7.31
C SER A 28 -42.52 19.30 5.92
N HIS A 29 -41.41 19.61 5.23
CA HIS A 29 -41.41 20.16 3.87
C HIS A 29 -41.19 19.10 2.78
N ALA A 30 -40.89 17.85 3.15
CA ALA A 30 -40.65 16.76 2.21
C ALA A 30 -41.98 16.28 1.58
N TYR A 31 -42.06 16.35 0.25
CA TYR A 31 -43.20 15.86 -0.53
C TYR A 31 -42.98 14.42 -0.98
N VAL A 32 -43.99 13.55 -0.83
CA VAL A 32 -43.98 12.17 -1.34
C VAL A 32 -45.11 12.03 -2.36
N GLU A 33 -44.77 11.69 -3.61
CA GLU A 33 -45.72 11.64 -4.74
C GLU A 33 -46.67 10.44 -4.72
N ASP A 34 -46.38 9.39 -3.96
CA ASP A 34 -47.21 8.17 -3.90
C ASP A 34 -47.01 7.48 -2.54
N ALA A 35 -47.88 7.78 -1.58
CA ALA A 35 -47.94 7.02 -0.32
C ALA A 35 -49.11 6.03 -0.39
N ASP A 36 -48.82 4.73 -0.23
CA ASP A 36 -49.83 3.74 0.11
C ASP A 36 -50.61 4.24 1.34
N ALA A 37 -51.93 4.05 1.39
CA ALA A 37 -52.78 4.60 2.47
C ALA A 37 -52.39 4.15 3.89
N ASN A 38 -51.48 3.18 4.03
CA ASN A 38 -50.96 2.65 5.29
C ASN A 38 -49.47 2.96 5.55
N SER A 39 -48.76 3.66 4.67
CA SER A 39 -47.35 4.00 4.92
C SER A 39 -47.24 5.20 5.87
N PRO A 40 -46.37 5.14 6.91
CA PRO A 40 -46.17 6.26 7.82
C PRO A 40 -45.67 7.49 7.06
N SER A 41 -46.14 8.67 7.46
CA SER A 41 -45.70 9.93 6.86
C SER A 41 -44.20 10.15 7.11
N PRO A 42 -43.47 10.84 6.21
CA PRO A 42 -42.05 11.18 6.43
C PRO A 42 -41.81 11.94 7.74
N LEU A 43 -42.80 12.74 8.16
CA LEU A 43 -42.76 13.47 9.41
C LEU A 43 -42.92 12.55 10.64
N SER A 44 -43.72 11.48 10.55
CA SER A 44 -43.84 10.49 11.64
C SER A 44 -42.59 9.61 11.74
N GLU A 45 -41.97 9.24 10.62
CA GLU A 45 -40.71 8.49 10.64
C GLU A 45 -39.55 9.35 11.20
N ALA A 46 -39.49 10.62 10.80
CA ALA A 46 -38.53 11.56 11.37
C ALA A 46 -38.75 11.79 12.87
N ALA A 47 -39.99 11.79 13.33
CA ALA A 47 -40.33 11.91 14.74
C ALA A 47 -39.79 10.75 15.58
N GLU A 48 -39.98 9.51 15.13
CA GLU A 48 -39.49 8.33 15.83
C GLU A 48 -37.96 8.33 15.92
N ALA A 49 -37.27 8.65 14.82
CA ALA A 49 -35.81 8.75 14.81
C ALA A 49 -35.28 9.84 15.77
N VAL A 50 -35.95 11.00 15.82
CA VAL A 50 -35.54 12.09 16.74
C VAL A 50 -35.82 11.74 18.20
N VAL A 51 -36.92 11.03 18.50
CA VAL A 51 -37.19 10.55 19.86
C VAL A 51 -36.09 9.61 20.33
N GLU A 52 -35.65 8.65 19.51
CA GLU A 52 -34.57 7.72 19.87
C GLU A 52 -33.24 8.44 20.13
N ILE A 53 -32.88 9.41 19.28
CA ILE A 53 -31.67 10.21 19.43
C ILE A 53 -31.71 11.03 20.73
N LEU A 54 -32.85 11.64 21.04
CA LEU A 54 -32.99 12.47 22.25
C LEU A 54 -33.01 11.63 23.54
N ILE A 55 -33.61 10.44 23.52
CA ILE A 55 -33.53 9.50 24.66
C ILE A 55 -32.08 9.08 24.88
N SER A 56 -31.38 8.67 23.82
CA SER A 56 -29.97 8.31 23.89
C SER A 56 -29.08 9.46 24.40
N ALA A 57 -29.33 10.68 23.92
CA ALA A 57 -28.58 11.86 24.33
C ALA A 57 -28.90 12.34 25.76
N SER A 58 -30.09 12.03 26.28
CA SER A 58 -30.47 12.37 27.66
C SER A 58 -29.77 11.50 28.71
N GLY A 59 -29.33 10.29 28.35
CA GLY A 59 -28.71 9.32 29.26
C GLY A 59 -29.65 8.74 30.33
N ASP A 60 -30.92 9.16 30.38
CA ASP A 60 -31.95 8.64 31.29
C ASP A 60 -33.03 7.87 30.51
N PHE A 61 -33.04 6.55 30.67
CA PHE A 61 -33.99 5.63 30.02
C PHE A 61 -35.24 5.37 30.87
N SER A 62 -35.55 6.23 31.84
CA SER A 62 -36.76 6.10 32.65
C SER A 62 -38.02 6.24 31.78
N PRO A 63 -39.09 5.46 32.06
CA PRO A 63 -40.34 5.52 31.29
C PRO A 63 -41.07 6.86 31.45
N GLU A 64 -40.70 7.67 32.45
CA GLU A 64 -41.20 9.03 32.65
C GLU A 64 -40.50 10.03 31.71
N ASN A 65 -39.17 9.91 31.57
CA ASN A 65 -38.39 10.75 30.65
C ASN A 65 -38.72 10.43 29.18
N GLU A 66 -38.86 9.16 28.81
CA GLU A 66 -39.28 8.77 27.47
C GLU A 66 -40.64 9.40 27.10
N LYS A 67 -41.62 9.36 28.01
CA LYS A 67 -42.93 10.01 27.80
C LYS A 67 -42.80 11.52 27.66
N ALA A 68 -41.93 12.15 28.44
CA ALA A 68 -41.72 13.59 28.37
C ALA A 68 -41.08 14.01 27.02
N ILE A 69 -40.09 13.28 26.54
CA ILE A 69 -39.44 13.51 25.24
C ILE A 69 -40.42 13.27 24.09
N ARG A 70 -41.21 12.19 24.13
CA ARG A 70 -42.26 11.93 23.12
C ARG A 70 -43.30 13.04 23.05
N ASN A 71 -43.82 13.49 24.20
CA ASN A 71 -44.77 14.61 24.27
C ASN A 71 -44.18 15.92 23.71
N LEU A 72 -42.89 16.15 23.93
CA LEU A 72 -42.18 17.33 23.44
C LEU A 72 -42.02 17.29 21.91
N VAL A 73 -41.64 16.14 21.34
CA VAL A 73 -41.55 15.95 19.88
C VAL A 73 -42.93 16.04 19.22
N GLU A 74 -43.99 15.49 19.82
CA GLU A 74 -45.37 15.67 19.34
C GLU A 74 -45.84 17.13 19.37
N LYS A 75 -45.44 17.89 20.40
CA LYS A 75 -45.67 19.33 20.48
C LYS A 75 -44.96 20.08 19.35
N PHE A 76 -43.75 19.66 18.96
CA PHE A 76 -43.05 20.25 17.80
C PHE A 76 -43.74 19.94 16.48
N ILE A 77 -44.19 18.71 16.28
CA ILE A 77 -44.94 18.30 15.09
C ILE A 77 -46.25 19.09 14.96
N SER A 78 -47.00 19.23 16.05
CA SER A 78 -48.23 20.04 16.04
C SER A 78 -47.95 21.51 15.77
N SER A 79 -46.83 22.06 16.27
CA SER A 79 -46.42 23.44 15.98
C SER A 79 -45.97 23.65 14.54
N LEU A 80 -45.28 22.67 13.94
CA LEU A 80 -44.86 22.69 12.53
C LEU A 80 -46.09 22.58 11.60
N ASN A 81 -47.01 21.65 11.90
CA ASN A 81 -48.26 21.52 11.18
C ASN A 81 -49.17 22.75 11.30
N ALA A 82 -49.16 23.43 12.45
CA ALA A 82 -49.92 24.66 12.67
C ALA A 82 -49.27 25.88 12.01
N ALA A 83 -47.94 25.98 12.00
CA ALA A 83 -47.20 27.03 11.31
C ALA A 83 -47.39 26.96 9.79
N ASP A 84 -47.60 25.76 9.25
CA ASP A 84 -47.85 25.50 7.82
C ASP A 84 -49.34 25.56 7.42
N GLY A 85 -50.24 25.94 8.33
CA GLY A 85 -51.68 25.77 8.19
C GLY A 85 -52.47 26.96 7.63
N VAL A 86 -52.47 27.17 6.30
CA VAL A 86 -53.65 27.55 5.48
C VAL A 86 -53.32 27.28 4.00
N ASP A 87 -53.44 26.04 3.52
CA ASP A 87 -53.60 25.67 2.09
C ASP A 87 -53.31 24.16 1.89
N ALA A 88 -54.04 23.29 2.61
CA ALA A 88 -53.93 21.84 2.43
C ALA A 88 -54.35 21.38 1.02
N GLU A 89 -55.10 22.18 0.27
CA GLU A 89 -55.55 21.89 -1.10
C GLU A 89 -54.62 22.39 -2.22
N ARG A 90 -53.58 23.20 -1.93
CA ARG A 90 -52.60 23.63 -2.96
C ARG A 90 -51.37 22.74 -3.09
N ARG A 91 -51.25 21.68 -2.29
CA ARG A 91 -50.08 20.77 -2.31
C ARG A 91 -50.01 19.83 -3.52
N GLN A 92 -50.85 20.01 -4.55
CA GLN A 92 -50.83 19.22 -5.80
C GLN A 92 -50.17 19.92 -7.00
N MET A 93 -49.43 21.02 -6.80
CA MET A 93 -48.69 21.65 -7.90
C MET A 93 -47.24 21.90 -7.52
N PRO A 94 -46.26 21.46 -8.34
CA PRO A 94 -44.86 21.74 -8.08
C PRO A 94 -44.60 23.25 -8.16
N PHE A 95 -43.78 23.78 -7.24
CA PHE A 95 -43.18 25.11 -7.39
C PHE A 95 -42.45 25.16 -8.73
N ALA A 96 -42.96 25.99 -9.65
CA ALA A 96 -42.32 26.24 -10.92
C ALA A 96 -40.96 26.92 -10.67
N ALA A 97 -39.88 26.14 -10.78
CA ALA A 97 -38.53 26.67 -10.90
C ALA A 97 -38.50 27.62 -12.11
N LYS A 98 -38.27 28.91 -11.85
CA LYS A 98 -37.98 29.91 -12.87
C LYS A 98 -36.75 29.43 -13.65
N LYS A 99 -36.94 29.03 -14.92
CA LYS A 99 -35.85 28.70 -15.84
C LYS A 99 -34.85 29.86 -15.88
N LEU A 100 -33.59 29.56 -15.58
CA LEU A 100 -32.47 30.34 -16.07
C LEU A 100 -32.29 30.01 -17.56
N ASP A 101 -32.54 30.99 -18.42
CA ASP A 101 -32.46 30.80 -19.88
C ASP A 101 -31.03 30.89 -20.44
N GLN A 102 -30.00 30.99 -19.59
CA GLN A 102 -28.61 30.91 -20.02
C GLN A 102 -27.72 30.21 -18.98
N THR A 103 -27.03 29.17 -19.43
CA THR A 103 -25.94 28.52 -18.71
C THR A 103 -24.71 29.41 -18.70
N ILE A 104 -24.36 29.98 -17.54
CA ILE A 104 -23.05 30.61 -17.34
C ILE A 104 -22.05 29.50 -17.04
N ASN A 105 -21.16 29.25 -18.01
CA ASN A 105 -20.09 28.28 -17.89
C ASN A 105 -18.85 29.01 -17.33
N VAL A 106 -18.56 28.86 -16.03
CA VAL A 106 -17.47 29.55 -15.30
C VAL A 106 -16.08 28.92 -15.59
N GLY A 107 -15.88 28.38 -16.79
CA GLY A 107 -14.63 27.72 -17.19
C GLY A 107 -13.83 28.46 -18.28
N LEU A 108 -14.37 29.53 -18.87
CA LEU A 108 -13.77 30.17 -20.05
C LEU A 108 -13.85 31.70 -19.96
N GLN A 109 -13.15 32.29 -18.98
CA GLN A 109 -12.80 33.71 -19.03
C GLN A 109 -11.36 33.94 -18.57
N LYS A 110 -10.43 33.70 -19.49
CA LYS A 110 -9.27 34.58 -19.62
C LYS A 110 -9.25 35.07 -21.06
N ASN A 111 -9.38 36.39 -21.21
CA ASN A 111 -9.45 37.17 -22.46
C ASN A 111 -10.86 37.08 -23.09
N VAL A 112 -11.65 38.15 -23.24
CA VAL A 112 -11.51 39.23 -24.23
C VAL A 112 -12.36 40.46 -23.83
N SER A 113 -11.89 41.64 -24.25
CA SER A 113 -12.36 43.00 -24.03
C SER A 113 -13.83 43.35 -24.29
N SER A 114 -14.23 44.43 -23.60
CA SER A 114 -15.44 45.22 -23.65
C SER A 114 -15.61 46.06 -24.94
N THR A 115 -16.39 45.61 -25.92
CA THR A 115 -16.98 46.48 -26.98
C THR A 115 -18.12 45.79 -27.76
N LEU A 116 -19.05 45.10 -27.10
CA LEU A 116 -20.22 44.55 -27.81
C LEU A 116 -21.52 44.65 -26.99
N GLY A 117 -21.66 45.77 -26.28
CA GLY A 117 -22.89 46.17 -25.63
C GLY A 117 -23.37 47.48 -26.21
N LEU A 118 -23.74 47.52 -27.49
CA LEU A 118 -24.46 48.63 -28.12
C LEU A 118 -24.99 48.16 -29.48
N VAL A 119 -26.31 48.23 -29.60
CA VAL A 119 -27.17 48.11 -30.81
C VAL A 119 -28.11 46.91 -30.72
N GLY A 120 -29.26 47.16 -30.08
CA GLY A 120 -30.49 46.40 -30.30
C GLY A 120 -31.17 46.85 -31.59
N GLY A 121 -31.98 45.97 -32.17
CA GLY A 121 -32.83 46.30 -33.32
C GLY A 121 -33.27 45.08 -34.11
N THR A 122 -34.54 44.73 -33.95
CA THR A 122 -35.33 43.80 -34.75
C THR A 122 -35.30 44.09 -36.26
N THR A 123 -35.20 43.07 -37.12
CA THR A 123 -35.99 42.94 -38.37
C THR A 123 -35.73 41.60 -39.07
N ASP A 124 -36.83 40.98 -39.50
CA ASP A 124 -36.96 39.75 -40.29
C ASP A 124 -36.36 39.87 -41.71
N LEU A 125 -35.87 38.75 -42.26
CA LEU A 125 -36.41 38.19 -43.50
C LEU A 125 -35.81 36.81 -43.82
N GLU A 126 -36.66 35.79 -43.83
CA GLU A 126 -36.43 34.54 -44.55
C GLU A 126 -36.27 34.80 -46.05
N SER A 127 -35.25 34.23 -46.68
CA SER A 127 -35.37 33.41 -47.91
C SER A 127 -34.01 33.05 -48.49
N ALA A 128 -33.77 31.73 -48.60
CA ALA A 128 -33.40 31.03 -49.84
C ALA A 128 -32.53 29.78 -49.57
N SER A 129 -33.21 28.62 -49.67
CA SER A 129 -32.68 27.32 -50.13
C SER A 129 -31.50 26.68 -49.40
N THR A 130 -31.75 25.56 -48.70
CA THR A 130 -31.56 24.20 -49.27
C THR A 130 -31.77 23.08 -48.21
N ARG A 131 -32.60 22.09 -48.58
CA ARG A 131 -32.75 20.71 -48.05
C ARG A 131 -32.51 20.47 -46.54
N LYS A 132 -33.61 20.43 -45.79
CA LYS A 132 -33.68 19.72 -44.49
C LYS A 132 -33.74 18.21 -44.71
N VAL A 133 -32.69 17.50 -44.29
CA VAL A 133 -32.80 16.09 -43.90
C VAL A 133 -33.20 16.09 -42.43
N GLU A 134 -34.45 15.80 -42.13
CA GLU A 134 -34.91 15.63 -40.76
C GLU A 134 -34.42 14.27 -40.22
N SER A 135 -33.30 14.25 -39.51
CA SER A 135 -33.04 13.18 -38.54
C SER A 135 -33.84 13.50 -37.28
N ARG A 136 -35.14 13.20 -37.30
CA ARG A 136 -35.98 13.23 -36.09
C ARG A 136 -35.59 12.05 -35.19
N VAL A 137 -34.56 12.24 -34.37
CA VAL A 137 -34.32 11.36 -33.22
C VAL A 137 -35.34 11.77 -32.16
N ASP A 138 -36.27 10.88 -31.84
CA ASP A 138 -37.28 11.07 -30.79
C ASP A 138 -36.58 11.38 -29.45
N ARG A 139 -36.55 12.66 -29.06
CA ARG A 139 -35.91 13.13 -27.82
C ARG A 139 -36.40 12.34 -26.59
N LYS A 140 -37.69 11.96 -26.57
CA LYS A 140 -38.27 11.13 -25.50
C LYS A 140 -37.71 9.71 -25.43
N LYS A 141 -37.32 9.10 -26.57
CA LYS A 141 -36.71 7.76 -26.58
C LYS A 141 -35.24 7.82 -26.16
N LEU A 142 -34.53 8.87 -26.54
CA LEU A 142 -33.14 9.10 -26.15
C LEU A 142 -33.03 9.35 -24.64
N GLU A 143 -33.90 10.20 -24.10
CA GLU A 143 -33.99 10.48 -22.67
C GLU A 143 -34.38 9.24 -21.86
N LYS A 144 -35.28 8.38 -22.39
CA LYS A 144 -35.65 7.10 -21.76
C LYS A 144 -34.48 6.09 -21.81
N ALA A 145 -33.65 6.14 -22.84
CA ALA A 145 -32.44 5.31 -22.93
C ALA A 145 -31.36 5.80 -21.96
N GLU A 146 -31.09 7.10 -21.89
CA GLU A 146 -30.16 7.71 -20.93
C GLU A 146 -30.60 7.46 -19.48
N ARG A 147 -31.90 7.58 -19.17
CA ARG A 147 -32.44 7.28 -17.84
C ARG A 147 -32.33 5.80 -17.47
N LYS A 148 -32.47 4.88 -18.43
CA LYS A 148 -32.23 3.44 -18.22
C LYS A 148 -30.75 3.13 -18.00
N ILE A 149 -29.84 3.84 -18.68
CA ILE A 149 -28.39 3.69 -18.49
C ILE A 149 -28.00 4.23 -17.11
N ARG A 150 -28.52 5.40 -16.72
CA ARG A 150 -28.27 6.01 -15.42
C ARG A 150 -28.81 5.16 -14.28
N ALA A 151 -30.05 4.66 -14.36
CA ALA A 151 -30.60 3.73 -13.37
C ALA A 151 -29.83 2.40 -13.28
N LYS A 152 -29.21 1.93 -14.37
CA LYS A 152 -28.32 0.77 -14.34
C LYS A 152 -26.97 1.10 -13.69
N GLN A 153 -26.43 2.29 -13.90
CA GLN A 153 -25.22 2.77 -13.23
C GLN A 153 -25.47 2.98 -11.74
N ASP A 154 -26.56 3.63 -11.37
CA ASP A 154 -26.93 3.89 -9.98
C ASP A 154 -27.21 2.58 -9.22
N LYS A 155 -27.84 1.59 -9.85
CA LYS A 155 -27.96 0.24 -9.26
C LYS A 155 -26.63 -0.48 -9.07
N LYS A 156 -25.64 -0.27 -9.94
CA LYS A 156 -24.29 -0.81 -9.75
C LYS A 156 -23.58 -0.10 -8.60
N ILE A 157 -23.71 1.23 -8.51
CA ILE A 157 -23.13 2.04 -7.43
C ILE A 157 -23.74 1.65 -6.08
N LEU A 158 -25.08 1.55 -6.00
CA LEU A 158 -25.77 1.18 -4.75
C LEU A 158 -25.39 -0.24 -4.29
N LYS A 159 -25.27 -1.19 -5.22
CA LYS A 159 -24.85 -2.56 -4.91
C LYS A 159 -23.39 -2.64 -4.46
N ASN A 160 -22.51 -1.77 -4.97
CA ASN A 160 -21.13 -1.65 -4.49
C ASN A 160 -21.07 -1.00 -3.10
N VAL A 161 -21.92 0.00 -2.82
CA VAL A 161 -22.01 0.65 -1.50
C VAL A 161 -22.58 -0.28 -0.43
N GLU A 162 -23.60 -1.07 -0.76
CA GLU A 162 -24.14 -2.12 0.13
C GLU A 162 -23.09 -3.22 0.39
N TYR A 163 -22.34 -3.62 -0.64
CA TYR A 163 -21.23 -4.58 -0.50
C TYR A 163 -20.08 -4.03 0.37
N GLU A 164 -19.72 -2.75 0.25
CA GLU A 164 -18.71 -2.09 1.07
C GLU A 164 -19.18 -1.88 2.53
N ALA A 165 -20.46 -1.55 2.74
CA ALA A 165 -21.03 -1.35 4.08
C ALA A 165 -21.12 -2.66 4.87
N SER A 166 -21.48 -3.78 4.23
CA SER A 166 -21.45 -5.10 4.88
C SER A 166 -20.01 -5.55 5.21
N ARG A 167 -19.02 -5.20 4.39
CA ARG A 167 -17.60 -5.54 4.62
C ARG A 167 -16.95 -4.76 5.77
N LEU A 168 -17.48 -3.60 6.12
CA LEU A 168 -17.02 -2.82 7.28
C LEU A 168 -17.59 -3.33 8.61
N LEU A 169 -18.74 -4.00 8.58
CA LEU A 169 -19.39 -4.61 9.76
C LEU A 169 -18.78 -5.97 10.12
N ASP A 170 -18.24 -6.70 9.13
CA ASP A 170 -17.60 -8.02 9.32
C ASP A 170 -16.06 -7.92 9.42
N GLN A 171 -15.52 -6.95 10.18
CA GLN A 171 -14.14 -7.08 10.64
C GLN A 171 -14.12 -8.12 11.77
N PRO A 172 -13.55 -9.33 11.59
CA PRO A 172 -13.23 -10.14 12.74
C PRO A 172 -12.19 -9.39 13.57
N ASP A 173 -12.46 -9.26 14.86
CA ASP A 173 -11.53 -8.77 15.86
C ASP A 173 -10.14 -9.40 15.66
N SER A 174 -9.10 -8.62 16.00
CA SER A 174 -7.67 -8.93 15.86
C SER A 174 -7.15 -10.07 16.74
N THR A 175 -7.99 -11.07 17.03
CA THR A 175 -7.73 -12.16 17.99
C THR A 175 -7.99 -13.56 17.44
N GLN A 176 -8.14 -13.74 16.11
CA GLN A 176 -8.11 -15.08 15.52
C GLN A 176 -6.67 -15.61 15.50
N SER A 177 -6.47 -16.85 15.96
CA SER A 177 -5.16 -17.52 15.90
C SER A 177 -4.71 -17.67 14.44
N TYR A 178 -3.44 -17.40 14.14
CA TYR A 178 -2.84 -17.57 12.79
C TYR A 178 -3.19 -18.94 12.17
N GLU A 179 -3.26 -19.98 12.99
CA GLU A 179 -3.60 -21.35 12.58
C GLU A 179 -5.05 -21.47 12.08
N GLU A 180 -6.01 -20.83 12.75
CA GLU A 180 -7.42 -20.83 12.35
C GLU A 180 -7.63 -20.06 11.04
N PHE A 181 -6.98 -18.91 10.91
CA PHE A 181 -6.99 -18.12 9.67
C PHE A 181 -6.38 -18.91 8.50
N PHE A 182 -5.24 -19.57 8.71
CA PHE A 182 -4.59 -20.37 7.68
C PHE A 182 -5.45 -21.55 7.21
N MET A 183 -6.08 -22.29 8.13
CA MET A 183 -6.98 -23.39 7.77
C MET A 183 -8.26 -22.92 7.08
N ALA A 184 -8.82 -21.78 7.48
CA ALA A 184 -9.98 -21.19 6.83
C ALA A 184 -9.68 -20.74 5.39
N VAL A 185 -8.50 -20.15 5.17
CA VAL A 185 -8.07 -19.68 3.85
C VAL A 185 -7.58 -20.84 2.96
N ASN A 186 -6.98 -21.89 3.55
CA ASN A 186 -6.39 -23.03 2.84
C ASN A 186 -6.94 -24.37 3.35
N PRO A 187 -8.21 -24.73 3.02
CA PRO A 187 -8.78 -26.00 3.44
C PRO A 187 -8.11 -27.18 2.72
N LEU A 188 -7.73 -28.22 3.47
CA LEU A 188 -7.16 -29.44 2.88
C LEU A 188 -8.27 -30.22 2.18
N GLN A 189 -8.26 -30.16 0.85
CA GLN A 189 -9.21 -30.94 0.05
C GLN A 189 -8.78 -32.40 0.07
N LEU A 190 -9.52 -33.22 0.82
CA LEU A 190 -9.44 -34.68 0.81
C LEU A 190 -10.10 -35.20 -0.47
N GLY A 191 -9.31 -35.53 -1.50
CA GLY A 191 -9.79 -36.21 -2.71
C GLY A 191 -8.91 -36.04 -3.94
N ALA A 192 -8.94 -37.04 -4.84
CA ALA A 192 -8.17 -37.08 -6.10
C ALA A 192 -8.57 -35.97 -7.11
N ASP A 193 -9.68 -35.27 -6.90
CA ASP A 193 -10.21 -34.24 -7.80
C ASP A 193 -9.40 -32.92 -7.80
N ALA A 194 -8.51 -32.71 -6.81
CA ALA A 194 -7.70 -31.50 -6.72
C ALA A 194 -6.54 -31.46 -7.74
N GLN A 195 -5.97 -32.63 -8.11
CA GLN A 195 -4.87 -32.70 -9.07
C GLN A 195 -5.27 -32.36 -10.51
N SER A 196 -6.56 -32.43 -10.85
CA SER A 196 -7.05 -32.19 -12.22
C SER A 196 -7.47 -30.74 -12.50
N LYS A 197 -7.50 -29.86 -11.51
CA LYS A 197 -7.93 -28.46 -11.69
C LYS A 197 -6.75 -27.57 -12.04
N SER A 198 -6.93 -26.67 -13.01
CA SER A 198 -5.90 -25.69 -13.36
C SER A 198 -5.57 -24.80 -12.15
N LYS A 199 -4.28 -24.59 -11.91
CA LYS A 199 -3.77 -23.67 -10.88
C LYS A 199 -3.56 -22.23 -11.37
N ASP A 200 -4.01 -21.94 -12.59
CA ASP A 200 -4.00 -20.59 -13.15
C ASP A 200 -5.06 -19.72 -12.48
N ILE A 201 -4.70 -18.47 -12.18
CA ILE A 201 -5.60 -17.47 -11.60
C ILE A 201 -5.91 -16.46 -12.68
N LYS A 202 -7.20 -16.33 -13.02
CA LYS A 202 -7.69 -15.27 -13.88
C LYS A 202 -8.92 -14.65 -13.23
N VAL A 203 -8.81 -13.38 -12.90
CA VAL A 203 -9.90 -12.60 -12.30
C VAL A 203 -10.03 -11.30 -13.08
N ASP A 204 -11.20 -11.10 -13.68
CA ASP A 204 -11.53 -9.91 -14.47
C ASP A 204 -12.44 -8.98 -13.65
N GLY A 205 -12.29 -7.66 -13.83
CA GLY A 205 -13.16 -6.66 -13.20
C GLY A 205 -12.93 -6.46 -11.70
N ILE A 206 -11.66 -6.41 -11.28
CA ILE A 206 -11.27 -6.13 -9.90
C ILE A 206 -11.36 -4.63 -9.65
N ASP A 207 -12.23 -4.26 -8.72
CA ASP A 207 -12.32 -2.93 -8.13
C ASP A 207 -11.82 -3.01 -6.69
N ILE A 208 -10.77 -2.25 -6.35
CA ILE A 208 -10.23 -2.18 -4.98
C ILE A 208 -10.12 -0.71 -4.59
N GLY A 209 -10.66 -0.37 -3.42
CA GLY A 209 -10.56 0.96 -2.81
C GLY A 209 -10.30 0.88 -1.31
N ILE A 210 -9.60 1.87 -0.78
CA ILE A 210 -9.41 2.07 0.68
C ILE A 210 -9.64 3.53 1.01
N GLY A 211 -10.44 3.81 2.04
CA GLY A 211 -10.59 5.16 2.60
C GLY A 211 -11.04 6.22 1.59
N GLY A 212 -11.85 5.83 0.60
CA GLY A 212 -12.32 6.71 -0.48
C GLY A 212 -11.33 6.93 -1.63
N GLN A 213 -10.11 6.38 -1.56
CA GLN A 213 -9.17 6.34 -2.70
C GLN A 213 -9.36 5.05 -3.50
N ARG A 214 -9.51 5.19 -4.81
CA ARG A 214 -9.57 4.06 -5.75
C ARG A 214 -8.14 3.61 -6.07
N ILE A 215 -7.85 2.35 -5.79
CA ILE A 215 -6.54 1.72 -5.98
C ILE A 215 -6.50 0.99 -7.33
N LEU A 216 -7.58 0.28 -7.66
CA LEU A 216 -7.79 -0.38 -8.95
C LEU A 216 -9.25 -0.21 -9.39
N THR A 217 -9.44 0.05 -10.68
CA THR A 217 -10.76 0.20 -11.31
C THR A 217 -10.82 -0.68 -12.56
N ASP A 218 -11.75 -1.64 -12.57
CA ASP A 218 -11.99 -2.63 -13.64
C ASP A 218 -10.71 -3.33 -14.10
N ALA A 219 -9.83 -3.66 -13.16
CA ALA A 219 -8.53 -4.26 -13.46
C ALA A 219 -8.66 -5.78 -13.68
N SER A 220 -7.86 -6.33 -14.59
CA SER A 220 -7.77 -7.79 -14.79
C SER A 220 -6.47 -8.34 -14.19
N LEU A 221 -6.59 -9.31 -13.28
CA LEU A 221 -5.48 -10.05 -12.70
C LEU A 221 -5.34 -11.42 -13.38
N SER A 222 -4.22 -11.67 -14.06
CA SER A 222 -3.92 -12.97 -14.67
C SER A 222 -2.54 -13.47 -14.24
N LEU A 223 -2.54 -14.54 -13.45
CA LEU A 223 -1.34 -15.23 -12.96
C LEU A 223 -1.38 -16.67 -13.48
N SER A 224 -0.40 -17.03 -14.29
CA SER A 224 -0.21 -18.40 -14.76
C SER A 224 0.62 -19.18 -13.76
N TYR A 225 0.31 -20.46 -13.59
CA TYR A 225 1.04 -21.35 -12.68
C TYR A 225 2.52 -21.44 -13.07
N SER A 226 3.40 -21.60 -12.08
CA SER A 226 4.88 -21.68 -12.22
C SER A 226 5.58 -20.42 -12.75
N ARG A 227 4.86 -19.29 -12.88
CA ARG A 227 5.46 -18.01 -13.29
C ARG A 227 5.75 -17.13 -12.07
N ARG A 228 6.74 -16.24 -12.24
CA ARG A 228 7.21 -15.33 -11.19
C ARG A 228 6.94 -13.90 -11.62
N TYR A 229 6.02 -13.26 -10.93
CA TYR A 229 5.54 -11.93 -11.23
C TYR A 229 6.20 -10.91 -10.30
N GLY A 230 6.84 -9.90 -10.87
CA GLY A 230 7.28 -8.71 -10.14
C GLY A 230 6.22 -7.61 -10.22
N LEU A 231 5.62 -7.22 -9.10
CA LEU A 231 4.67 -6.11 -9.04
C LEU A 231 5.42 -4.80 -8.75
N VAL A 232 5.44 -3.92 -9.74
CA VAL A 232 6.14 -2.63 -9.70
C VAL A 232 5.14 -1.48 -9.80
N GLY A 233 5.33 -0.46 -8.97
CA GLY A 233 4.50 0.74 -8.94
C GLY A 233 5.00 1.71 -7.86
N GLN A 234 4.52 2.95 -7.91
CA GLN A 234 4.86 3.99 -6.93
C GLN A 234 4.34 3.66 -5.53
N ASN A 235 4.99 4.21 -4.50
CA ASN A 235 4.59 4.02 -3.12
C ASN A 235 3.27 4.72 -2.83
N GLY A 236 2.37 4.00 -2.15
CA GLY A 236 1.04 4.49 -1.84
C GLY A 236 0.00 4.26 -2.95
N ILE A 237 0.36 3.62 -4.07
CA ILE A 237 -0.62 3.24 -5.11
C ILE A 237 -1.49 2.04 -4.70
N GLY A 238 -1.14 1.34 -3.60
CA GLY A 238 -1.92 0.23 -3.07
C GLY A 238 -1.39 -1.17 -3.41
N LYS A 239 -0.09 -1.36 -3.67
CA LYS A 239 0.54 -2.68 -3.91
C LYS A 239 0.32 -3.66 -2.75
N SER A 240 0.67 -3.26 -1.54
CA SER A 240 0.43 -4.05 -0.32
C SER A 240 -1.06 -4.28 -0.08
N THR A 241 -1.91 -3.32 -0.44
CA THR A 241 -3.37 -3.48 -0.38
C THR A 241 -3.86 -4.56 -1.33
N LEU A 242 -3.35 -4.60 -2.56
CA LEU A 242 -3.67 -5.66 -3.51
C LEU A 242 -3.25 -7.01 -2.96
N LEU A 243 -2.04 -7.14 -2.41
CA LEU A 243 -1.59 -8.40 -1.78
C LEU A 243 -2.48 -8.83 -0.62
N ARG A 244 -2.87 -7.90 0.26
CA ARG A 244 -3.84 -8.15 1.36
C ARG A 244 -5.20 -8.62 0.86
N ALA A 245 -5.73 -7.97 -0.19
CA ALA A 245 -7.01 -8.34 -0.79
C ALA A 245 -6.95 -9.75 -1.40
N LEU A 246 -5.81 -10.11 -2.01
CA LEU A 246 -5.57 -11.46 -2.53
C LEU A 246 -5.45 -12.49 -1.40
N SER A 247 -4.70 -12.18 -0.34
CA SER A 247 -4.48 -13.10 0.78
C SER A 247 -5.75 -13.39 1.57
N ARG A 248 -6.63 -12.39 1.71
CA ARG A 248 -7.94 -12.52 2.37
C ARG A 248 -9.03 -13.08 1.44
N ARG A 249 -8.70 -13.43 0.19
CA ARG A 249 -9.65 -13.88 -0.84
C ARG A 249 -10.83 -12.91 -1.05
N GLU A 250 -10.60 -11.60 -0.86
CA GLU A 250 -11.58 -10.57 -1.24
C GLU A 250 -11.77 -10.55 -2.77
N VAL A 251 -10.69 -10.87 -3.48
CA VAL A 251 -10.70 -11.20 -4.89
C VAL A 251 -11.08 -12.67 -5.06
N ALA A 252 -11.95 -12.98 -6.01
CA ALA A 252 -12.47 -14.34 -6.24
C ALA A 252 -11.41 -15.32 -6.75
N ILE A 253 -10.52 -15.78 -5.87
CA ILE A 253 -9.49 -16.78 -6.15
C ILE A 253 -10.04 -18.17 -5.83
N PRO A 254 -9.85 -19.17 -6.72
CA PRO A 254 -10.29 -20.54 -6.47
C PRO A 254 -9.79 -21.12 -5.13
N THR A 255 -10.66 -21.86 -4.42
CA THR A 255 -10.37 -22.39 -3.07
C THR A 255 -9.36 -23.53 -3.04
N HIS A 256 -9.10 -24.18 -4.17
CA HIS A 256 -8.07 -25.23 -4.29
C HIS A 256 -6.65 -24.69 -4.41
N ILE A 257 -6.48 -23.38 -4.58
CA ILE A 257 -5.17 -22.72 -4.65
C ILE A 257 -4.79 -22.28 -3.25
N SER A 258 -3.69 -22.81 -2.72
CA SER A 258 -3.14 -22.38 -1.45
C SER A 258 -2.43 -21.02 -1.59
N ILE A 259 -2.78 -20.07 -0.73
CA ILE A 259 -2.20 -18.72 -0.73
C ILE A 259 -1.51 -18.48 0.59
N LEU A 260 -0.29 -17.94 0.54
CA LEU A 260 0.40 -17.44 1.72
C LEU A 260 0.97 -16.06 1.44
N HIS A 261 0.72 -15.15 2.38
CA HIS A 261 1.18 -13.77 2.31
C HIS A 261 2.12 -13.46 3.47
N VAL A 262 3.32 -13.00 3.13
CA VAL A 262 4.33 -12.56 4.10
C VAL A 262 4.27 -11.04 4.19
N GLU A 263 3.52 -10.54 5.17
CA GLU A 263 3.29 -9.10 5.33
C GLU A 263 3.94 -8.52 6.58
N GLN A 264 3.98 -9.28 7.69
CA GLN A 264 4.29 -8.75 9.01
C GLN A 264 5.36 -9.57 9.74
N GLU A 265 6.07 -8.90 10.64
CA GLU A 265 6.94 -9.54 11.61
C GLU A 265 6.10 -10.47 12.50
N ILE A 266 6.59 -11.69 12.73
CA ILE A 266 5.93 -12.62 13.66
C ILE A 266 6.06 -12.07 15.08
N THR A 267 5.00 -12.14 15.87
CA THR A 267 5.08 -11.89 17.31
C THR A 267 6.01 -12.91 17.96
N GLY A 268 7.00 -12.41 18.71
CA GLY A 268 8.00 -13.29 19.30
C GLY A 268 7.46 -14.04 20.50
N ASP A 269 7.55 -15.36 20.45
CA ASP A 269 7.13 -16.31 21.48
C ASP A 269 8.34 -17.07 22.06
N ASP A 270 8.08 -18.03 22.95
CA ASP A 270 9.09 -18.90 23.56
C ASP A 270 9.54 -20.07 22.66
N THR A 271 8.88 -20.25 21.52
CA THR A 271 9.21 -21.32 20.56
C THR A 271 10.59 -21.10 19.94
N PRO A 272 11.41 -22.15 19.78
CA PRO A 272 12.66 -22.07 19.01
C PRO A 272 12.39 -21.70 17.54
N ALA A 273 13.32 -20.98 16.90
CA ALA A 273 13.17 -20.59 15.49
C ALA A 273 12.96 -21.80 14.55
N LEU A 274 13.71 -22.90 14.74
CA LEU A 274 13.55 -24.12 13.95
C LEU A 274 12.13 -24.71 14.10
N GLN A 275 11.64 -24.79 15.34
CA GLN A 275 10.31 -25.30 15.62
C GLN A 275 9.23 -24.40 15.03
N ALA A 276 9.39 -23.07 15.10
CA ALA A 276 8.44 -22.13 14.50
C ALA A 276 8.32 -22.27 12.97
N VAL A 277 9.39 -22.69 12.28
CA VAL A 277 9.35 -23.05 10.85
C VAL A 277 8.61 -24.36 10.62
N LEU A 278 8.90 -25.38 11.41
CA LEU A 278 8.22 -26.68 11.32
C LEU A 278 6.72 -26.58 11.63
N ASP A 279 6.34 -25.73 12.58
CA ASP A 279 4.96 -25.45 12.98
C ASP A 279 4.22 -24.57 11.95
N ALA A 280 4.91 -24.01 10.96
CA ALA A 280 4.26 -23.25 9.90
C ALA A 280 3.38 -24.11 9.00
N ASP A 281 3.78 -25.37 8.80
CA ASP A 281 2.94 -26.36 8.14
C ASP A 281 1.89 -26.88 9.13
N VAL A 282 0.79 -26.13 9.22
CA VAL A 282 -0.34 -26.42 10.11
C VAL A 282 -0.91 -27.82 9.85
N TRP A 283 -0.91 -28.27 8.59
CA TRP A 283 -1.44 -29.57 8.21
C TRP A 283 -0.52 -30.70 8.65
N ARG A 284 0.79 -30.56 8.48
CA ARG A 284 1.76 -31.51 9.06
C ARG A 284 1.61 -31.62 10.58
N LYS A 285 1.50 -30.48 11.27
CA LYS A 285 1.30 -30.46 12.73
C LYS A 285 0.01 -31.16 13.15
N HIS A 286 -1.10 -30.87 12.46
CA HIS A 286 -2.40 -31.52 12.71
C HIS A 286 -2.32 -33.03 12.46
N LEU A 287 -1.74 -33.48 11.35
CA LEU A 287 -1.60 -34.89 11.02
C LEU A 287 -0.73 -35.66 12.03
N LEU A 288 0.36 -35.04 12.51
CA LEU A 288 1.20 -35.63 13.57
C LEU A 288 0.43 -35.75 14.90
N GLN A 289 -0.33 -34.73 15.28
CA GLN A 289 -1.18 -34.79 16.48
C GLN A 289 -2.28 -35.85 16.34
N GLU A 290 -2.89 -35.94 15.16
CA GLU A 290 -3.92 -36.93 14.84
C GLU A 290 -3.36 -38.35 14.87
N GLN A 291 -2.17 -38.57 14.28
CA GLN A 291 -1.44 -39.83 14.36
C GLN A 291 -1.17 -40.23 15.82
N ASP A 292 -0.69 -39.30 16.64
CA ASP A 292 -0.35 -39.55 18.04
C ASP A 292 -1.62 -39.86 18.88
N ASN A 293 -2.72 -39.19 18.58
CA ASN A 293 -4.03 -39.44 19.18
C ASN A 293 -4.62 -40.80 18.79
N ILE A 294 -4.54 -41.17 17.50
CA ILE A 294 -5.01 -42.47 17.01
C ILE A 294 -4.15 -43.59 17.59
N THR A 295 -2.82 -43.41 17.66
CA THR A 295 -1.90 -44.40 18.25
C THR A 295 -2.21 -44.64 19.73
N LYS A 296 -2.50 -43.58 20.50
CA LYS A 296 -2.94 -43.70 21.91
C LYS A 296 -4.30 -44.41 22.03
N LYS A 297 -5.24 -44.14 21.13
CA LYS A 297 -6.55 -44.83 21.10
C LYS A 297 -6.40 -46.31 20.75
N LEU A 298 -5.59 -46.66 19.76
CA LEU A 298 -5.28 -48.03 19.39
C LEU A 298 -4.65 -48.79 20.56
N ALA A 299 -3.68 -48.18 21.26
CA ALA A 299 -3.07 -48.78 22.45
C ALA A 299 -4.10 -49.03 23.59
N ASN A 300 -5.06 -48.12 23.78
CA ASN A 300 -6.14 -48.31 24.76
C ASN A 300 -7.10 -49.42 24.32
N ILE A 301 -7.49 -49.47 23.04
CA ILE A 301 -8.34 -50.52 22.47
C ILE A 301 -7.66 -51.88 22.63
N ASP A 302 -6.36 -52.00 22.35
CA ASP A 302 -5.61 -53.24 22.51
C ASP A 302 -5.55 -53.68 23.98
N ALA A 303 -5.40 -52.73 24.92
CA ALA A 303 -5.44 -53.00 26.34
C ALA A 303 -6.82 -53.50 26.80
N GLU A 304 -7.91 -52.84 26.38
CA GLU A 304 -9.29 -53.26 26.68
C GLU A 304 -9.63 -54.61 26.06
N ARG A 305 -9.23 -54.83 24.80
CA ARG A 305 -9.40 -56.09 24.07
C ARG A 305 -8.65 -57.25 24.71
N SER A 306 -7.46 -57.00 25.26
CA SER A 306 -6.68 -58.04 25.99
C SER A 306 -7.37 -58.55 27.27
N SER A 307 -8.31 -57.78 27.82
CA SER A 307 -9.05 -58.13 29.03
C SER A 307 -10.38 -58.86 28.77
N LEU A 308 -10.81 -58.94 27.50
CA LEU A 308 -12.09 -59.50 27.08
C LEU A 308 -11.91 -60.91 26.46
N ALA A 309 -12.93 -61.77 26.61
CA ALA A 309 -12.94 -63.08 25.95
C ALA A 309 -13.33 -62.96 24.46
N ASP A 310 -12.66 -63.73 23.60
CA ASP A 310 -12.77 -63.69 22.12
C ASP A 310 -14.20 -63.86 21.56
N THR A 311 -15.15 -64.38 22.34
CA THR A 311 -16.53 -64.63 21.91
C THR A 311 -17.51 -63.51 22.28
N SER A 312 -17.06 -62.42 22.89
CA SER A 312 -17.95 -61.34 23.32
C SER A 312 -18.32 -60.42 22.15
N LYS A 313 -19.56 -59.88 22.15
CA LYS A 313 -19.98 -58.88 21.15
C LYS A 313 -19.16 -57.59 21.24
N ASP A 314 -18.64 -57.29 22.43
CA ASP A 314 -17.81 -56.11 22.69
C ASP A 314 -16.42 -56.28 22.06
N ALA A 315 -15.86 -57.49 22.05
CA ALA A 315 -14.61 -57.78 21.34
C ALA A 315 -14.75 -57.55 19.82
N ALA A 316 -15.82 -58.02 19.19
CA ALA A 316 -16.07 -57.81 17.76
C ALA A 316 -16.28 -56.32 17.39
N ARG A 317 -16.85 -55.53 18.30
CA ARG A 317 -17.00 -54.08 18.13
C ARG A 317 -15.64 -53.37 18.20
N LEU A 318 -14.82 -53.71 19.19
CA LEU A 318 -13.48 -53.15 19.37
C LEU A 318 -12.57 -53.49 18.18
N ASP A 319 -12.66 -54.71 17.63
CA ASP A 319 -11.91 -55.11 16.44
C ASP A 319 -12.31 -54.28 15.20
N HIS A 320 -13.61 -53.99 15.01
CA HIS A 320 -14.07 -53.13 13.90
C HIS A 320 -13.66 -51.65 14.10
N GLU A 321 -13.67 -51.15 15.33
CA GLU A 321 -13.17 -49.80 15.63
C GLU A 321 -11.64 -49.71 15.39
N ARG A 322 -10.89 -50.77 15.73
CA ARG A 322 -9.44 -50.87 15.45
C ARG A 322 -9.17 -50.85 13.95
N ASP A 323 -9.85 -51.67 13.16
CA ASP A 323 -9.68 -51.71 11.71
C ASP A 323 -9.97 -50.35 11.06
N GLY A 324 -10.97 -49.62 11.57
CA GLY A 324 -11.26 -48.25 11.12
C GLY A 324 -10.13 -47.26 11.41
N PHE A 325 -9.54 -47.32 12.61
CA PHE A 325 -8.40 -46.48 12.99
C PHE A 325 -7.11 -46.87 12.26
N ASP A 326 -6.90 -48.15 11.95
CA ASP A 326 -5.74 -48.61 11.17
C ASP A 326 -5.79 -48.08 9.73
N ILE A 327 -6.98 -48.04 9.12
CA ILE A 327 -7.18 -47.44 7.78
C ILE A 327 -6.86 -45.94 7.80
N THR A 328 -7.42 -45.19 8.76
CA THR A 328 -7.16 -43.74 8.83
C THR A 328 -5.69 -43.45 9.16
N LEU A 329 -5.06 -44.27 10.00
CA LEU A 329 -3.63 -44.16 10.29
C LEU A 329 -2.78 -44.43 9.03
N ALA A 330 -3.13 -45.43 8.21
CA ALA A 330 -2.46 -45.68 6.94
C ALA A 330 -2.59 -44.50 5.95
N ASP A 331 -3.77 -43.88 5.87
CA ASP A 331 -4.00 -42.67 5.06
C ASP A 331 -3.15 -41.49 5.56
N ILE A 332 -3.09 -41.28 6.87
CA ILE A 332 -2.26 -40.24 7.50
C ILE A 332 -0.76 -40.48 7.20
N HIS A 333 -0.28 -41.72 7.33
CA HIS A 333 1.10 -42.07 6.99
C HIS A 333 1.44 -41.81 5.52
N THR A 334 0.51 -42.15 4.61
CA THR A 334 0.68 -41.89 3.18
C THR A 334 0.82 -40.40 2.91
N LYS A 335 -0.02 -39.57 3.54
CA LYS A 335 0.06 -38.10 3.42
C LYS A 335 1.31 -37.50 4.05
N LEU A 336 1.72 -37.97 5.23
CA LEU A 336 2.96 -37.51 5.86
C LEU A 336 4.18 -37.87 5.00
N ALA A 337 4.14 -39.00 4.30
CA ALA A 337 5.16 -39.38 3.32
C ALA A 337 5.13 -38.48 2.07
N GLU A 338 3.95 -38.15 1.53
CA GLU A 338 3.80 -37.18 0.42
C GLU A 338 4.33 -35.78 0.78
N MET A 339 4.14 -35.36 2.03
CA MET A 339 4.67 -34.10 2.57
C MET A 339 6.18 -34.16 2.91
N GLU A 340 6.81 -35.32 2.71
CA GLU A 340 8.21 -35.59 3.08
C GLU A 340 8.53 -35.18 4.54
N SER A 341 7.65 -35.53 5.48
CA SER A 341 7.76 -35.10 6.89
C SER A 341 9.09 -35.47 7.56
N ASP A 342 9.71 -36.57 7.13
CA ASP A 342 11.01 -37.06 7.65
C ASP A 342 12.19 -36.15 7.26
N LYS A 343 12.12 -35.47 6.11
CA LYS A 343 13.16 -34.53 5.65
C LYS A 343 12.88 -33.09 6.10
N ALA A 344 11.72 -32.84 6.71
CA ALA A 344 11.25 -31.51 7.07
C ALA A 344 12.25 -30.73 7.94
N GLU A 345 12.84 -31.39 8.94
CA GLU A 345 13.79 -30.73 9.86
C GLU A 345 15.07 -30.28 9.13
N SER A 346 15.63 -31.15 8.28
CA SER A 346 16.81 -30.81 7.47
C SER A 346 16.51 -29.67 6.50
N ARG A 347 15.33 -29.66 5.87
CA ARG A 347 14.89 -28.61 4.95
C ARG A 347 14.67 -27.28 5.67
N ALA A 348 14.02 -27.30 6.82
CA ALA A 348 13.81 -26.11 7.65
C ALA A 348 15.15 -25.52 8.11
N ALA A 349 16.08 -26.36 8.56
CA ALA A 349 17.42 -25.95 8.97
C ALA A 349 18.24 -25.35 7.81
N SER A 350 18.14 -25.90 6.59
CA SER A 350 18.83 -25.37 5.41
C SER A 350 18.28 -24.02 4.96
N ILE A 351 16.95 -23.85 4.96
CA ILE A 351 16.30 -22.56 4.64
C ILE A 351 16.70 -21.49 5.67
N LEU A 352 16.67 -21.84 6.96
CA LEU A 352 17.10 -20.95 8.03
C LEU A 352 18.58 -20.57 7.90
N ALA A 353 19.47 -21.54 7.60
CA ALA A 353 20.88 -21.26 7.35
C ALA A 353 21.08 -20.32 6.15
N GLY A 354 20.36 -20.54 5.05
CA GLY A 354 20.31 -19.66 3.87
C GLY A 354 19.95 -18.21 4.18
N LEU A 355 19.01 -18.03 5.12
CA LEU A 355 18.56 -16.71 5.60
C LEU A 355 19.44 -16.13 6.72
N GLY A 356 20.56 -16.78 7.04
CA GLY A 356 21.60 -16.28 7.95
C GLY A 356 21.48 -16.77 9.39
N PHE A 357 20.58 -17.72 9.70
CA PHE A 357 20.51 -18.32 11.04
C PHE A 357 21.58 -19.42 11.19
N SER A 358 22.62 -19.13 11.97
CA SER A 358 23.58 -20.14 12.46
C SER A 358 22.86 -21.25 13.24
N THR A 359 23.44 -22.45 13.28
CA THR A 359 22.91 -23.62 14.01
C THR A 359 22.54 -23.33 15.47
N GLU A 360 23.34 -22.54 16.19
CA GLU A 360 23.03 -22.11 17.56
C GLU A 360 21.78 -21.23 17.64
N ARG A 361 21.67 -20.26 16.71
CA ARG A 361 20.53 -19.33 16.65
C ARG A 361 19.23 -20.04 16.28
N GLN A 362 19.28 -21.13 15.52
CA GLN A 362 18.08 -21.90 15.18
C GLN A 362 17.37 -22.45 16.44
N GLN A 363 18.11 -22.62 17.54
CA GLN A 363 17.57 -23.08 18.83
C GLN A 363 17.10 -21.94 19.74
N PHE A 364 17.38 -20.68 19.40
CA PHE A 364 16.97 -19.54 20.22
C PHE A 364 15.47 -19.27 20.09
N ALA A 365 14.87 -18.81 21.18
CA ALA A 365 13.45 -18.46 21.24
C ALA A 365 13.12 -17.25 20.35
N THR A 366 11.97 -17.27 19.68
CA THR A 366 11.57 -16.26 18.71
C THR A 366 11.51 -14.84 19.30
N LYS A 367 11.15 -14.71 20.59
CA LYS A 367 11.16 -13.44 21.33
C LYS A 367 12.53 -12.75 21.42
N THR A 368 13.62 -13.51 21.37
CA THR A 368 14.99 -12.96 21.50
C THR A 368 15.49 -12.27 20.23
N PHE A 369 14.86 -12.54 19.10
CA PHE A 369 15.20 -11.94 17.82
C PHE A 369 14.64 -10.52 17.71
N SER A 370 15.41 -9.64 17.04
CA SER A 370 14.91 -8.33 16.62
C SER A 370 13.92 -8.45 15.46
N GLY A 371 13.16 -7.39 15.17
CA GLY A 371 12.12 -7.38 14.13
C GLY A 371 12.58 -7.92 12.77
N GLY A 372 13.73 -7.47 12.29
CA GLY A 372 14.30 -7.98 11.02
C GLY A 372 14.63 -9.48 11.02
N TRP A 373 15.04 -10.04 12.15
CA TRP A 373 15.22 -11.50 12.28
C TRP A 373 13.88 -12.24 12.35
N ARG A 374 12.85 -11.63 12.95
CA ARG A 374 11.48 -12.19 12.96
C ARG A 374 10.85 -12.15 11.58
N MET A 375 11.14 -11.12 10.78
CA MET A 375 10.75 -11.06 9.37
C MET A 375 11.43 -12.17 8.56
N ARG A 376 12.74 -12.41 8.76
CA ARG A 376 13.43 -13.55 8.13
C ARG A 376 12.81 -14.88 8.51
N LEU A 377 12.39 -15.02 9.76
CA LEU A 377 11.68 -16.21 10.20
C LEU A 377 10.32 -16.35 9.50
N ALA A 378 9.57 -15.25 9.31
CA ALA A 378 8.32 -15.24 8.54
C ALA A 378 8.55 -15.71 7.09
N LEU A 379 9.61 -15.21 6.47
CA LEU A 379 10.02 -15.64 5.15
C LEU A 379 10.41 -17.14 5.14
N ALA A 380 11.17 -17.61 6.13
CA ALA A 380 11.55 -19.01 6.25
C ALA A 380 10.33 -19.93 6.36
N ARG A 381 9.35 -19.56 7.19
CA ARG A 381 8.05 -20.25 7.31
C ARG A 381 7.34 -20.33 5.97
N ALA A 382 7.31 -19.23 5.23
CA ALA A 382 6.62 -19.18 3.96
C ALA A 382 7.29 -19.99 2.85
N LEU A 383 8.62 -19.98 2.80
CA LEU A 383 9.39 -20.81 1.88
C LEU A 383 9.27 -22.30 2.21
N PHE A 384 9.11 -22.64 3.49
CA PHE A 384 8.94 -24.02 3.96
C PHE A 384 7.55 -24.60 3.62
N CYS A 385 6.49 -23.80 3.72
CA CYS A 385 5.12 -24.24 3.40
C CYS A 385 4.87 -24.51 1.91
N GLU A 386 5.70 -23.98 1.02
CA GLU A 386 5.59 -24.14 -0.44
C GLU A 386 4.17 -23.93 -1.04
N PRO A 387 3.48 -22.81 -0.76
CA PRO A 387 2.15 -22.54 -1.29
C PRO A 387 2.11 -22.47 -2.84
N ASP A 388 0.92 -22.71 -3.42
CA ASP A 388 0.66 -22.59 -4.87
C ASP A 388 0.80 -21.14 -5.37
N LEU A 389 0.44 -20.17 -4.52
CA LEU A 389 0.65 -18.74 -4.70
C LEU A 389 1.38 -18.16 -3.49
N LEU A 390 2.66 -17.85 -3.67
CA LEU A 390 3.48 -17.15 -2.69
C LEU A 390 3.42 -15.64 -2.94
N LEU A 391 2.96 -14.88 -1.94
CA LEU A 391 2.90 -13.42 -1.97
C LEU A 391 3.98 -12.84 -1.04
N LEU A 392 4.94 -12.10 -1.61
CA LEU A 392 6.02 -11.46 -0.87
C LEU A 392 5.91 -9.93 -0.99
N ASP A 393 5.78 -9.23 0.14
CA ASP A 393 5.77 -7.76 0.18
C ASP A 393 7.12 -7.22 0.63
N GLU A 394 7.89 -6.64 -0.30
CA GLU A 394 9.21 -6.01 -0.08
C GLU A 394 10.21 -6.85 0.75
N PRO A 395 10.49 -8.11 0.35
CA PRO A 395 11.35 -9.00 1.14
C PRO A 395 12.80 -8.49 1.25
N SER A 396 13.26 -7.63 0.34
CA SER A 396 14.63 -7.09 0.31
C SER A 396 14.95 -6.14 1.47
N ASN A 397 13.97 -5.43 2.03
CA ASN A 397 14.21 -4.29 2.94
C ASN A 397 14.85 -4.66 4.30
N MET A 398 14.80 -5.94 4.70
CA MET A 398 15.36 -6.41 5.98
C MET A 398 16.40 -7.53 5.80
N LEU A 399 16.78 -7.81 4.56
CA LEU A 399 17.75 -8.83 4.21
C LEU A 399 19.10 -8.20 3.90
N ASP A 400 20.16 -8.90 4.30
CA ASP A 400 21.52 -8.56 3.94
C ASP A 400 21.87 -9.22 2.60
N VAL A 401 22.97 -8.75 2.00
CA VAL A 401 23.43 -9.20 0.66
C VAL A 401 23.49 -10.75 0.54
N PRO A 402 24.02 -11.51 1.52
CA PRO A 402 24.03 -12.97 1.44
C PRO A 402 22.61 -13.57 1.41
N SER A 403 21.73 -13.13 2.31
CA SER A 403 20.36 -13.65 2.39
C SER A 403 19.50 -13.26 1.18
N ILE A 404 19.67 -12.06 0.61
CA ILE A 404 19.00 -11.67 -0.64
C ILE A 404 19.47 -12.57 -1.79
N THR A 405 20.77 -12.85 -1.86
CA THR A 405 21.33 -13.74 -2.91
C THR A 405 20.79 -15.16 -2.78
N PHE A 406 20.74 -15.70 -1.56
CA PHE A 406 20.12 -17.00 -1.28
C PHE A 406 18.65 -17.02 -1.70
N LEU A 407 17.87 -16.01 -1.27
CA LEU A 407 16.45 -15.91 -1.61
C LEU A 407 16.24 -15.84 -3.13
N SER A 408 17.06 -15.05 -3.83
CA SER A 408 16.98 -14.90 -5.29
C SER A 408 17.21 -16.25 -5.99
N ASN A 409 18.26 -16.97 -5.60
CA ASN A 409 18.57 -18.30 -6.14
C ASN A 409 17.47 -19.32 -5.81
N TYR A 410 16.95 -19.31 -4.59
CA TYR A 410 15.86 -20.21 -4.16
C TYR A 410 14.58 -19.96 -4.96
N LEU A 411 14.20 -18.69 -5.15
CA LEU A 411 13.00 -18.30 -5.89
C LEU A 411 13.12 -18.61 -7.39
N GLN A 412 14.32 -18.65 -7.97
CA GLN A 412 14.50 -19.03 -9.38
C GLN A 412 14.07 -20.47 -9.67
N SER A 413 14.36 -21.40 -8.74
CA SER A 413 13.96 -22.82 -8.84
C SER A 413 12.62 -23.14 -8.19
N TYR A 414 11.89 -22.13 -7.70
CA TYR A 414 10.64 -22.35 -6.99
C TYR A 414 9.56 -22.91 -7.94
N PRO A 415 8.90 -24.03 -7.58
CA PRO A 415 8.02 -24.76 -8.51
C PRO A 415 6.65 -24.09 -8.73
N SER A 416 6.18 -23.31 -7.76
CA SER A 416 4.85 -22.70 -7.74
C SER A 416 4.86 -21.24 -8.19
N THR A 417 3.70 -20.58 -8.19
CA THR A 417 3.57 -19.18 -8.60
C THR A 417 4.08 -18.25 -7.51
N VAL A 418 4.86 -17.24 -7.89
CA VAL A 418 5.36 -16.22 -6.95
C VAL A 418 4.92 -14.85 -7.45
N LEU A 419 4.34 -14.03 -6.56
CA LEU A 419 4.09 -12.61 -6.79
C LEU A 419 4.90 -11.82 -5.77
N VAL A 420 5.91 -11.10 -6.24
CA VAL A 420 6.80 -10.30 -5.39
C VAL A 420 6.58 -8.82 -5.66
N VAL A 421 6.31 -8.06 -4.60
CA VAL A 421 6.45 -6.60 -4.60
C VAL A 421 7.87 -6.29 -4.16
N SER A 422 8.63 -5.59 -5.00
CA SER A 422 9.96 -5.12 -4.62
C SER A 422 10.30 -3.83 -5.36
N HIS A 423 11.06 -2.96 -4.70
CA HIS A 423 11.73 -1.83 -5.33
C HIS A 423 13.18 -2.12 -5.76
N ASP A 424 13.72 -3.30 -5.44
CA ASP A 424 15.08 -3.67 -5.82
C ASP A 424 15.14 -4.16 -7.27
N ARG A 425 15.83 -3.39 -8.11
CA ARG A 425 16.04 -3.67 -9.54
C ARG A 425 16.80 -4.97 -9.77
N SER A 426 17.85 -5.20 -8.98
CA SER A 426 18.74 -6.35 -9.17
C SER A 426 17.98 -7.63 -8.82
N PHE A 427 17.24 -7.61 -7.72
CA PHE A 427 16.40 -8.71 -7.28
C PHE A 427 15.29 -9.04 -8.30
N LEU A 428 14.55 -8.03 -8.78
CA LEU A 428 13.52 -8.24 -9.80
C LEU A 428 14.09 -8.76 -11.13
N ASN A 429 15.27 -8.30 -11.53
CA ASN A 429 15.96 -8.80 -12.72
C ASN A 429 16.39 -10.28 -12.60
N GLU A 430 16.77 -10.74 -11.40
CA GLU A 430 17.20 -12.11 -11.16
C GLU A 430 16.01 -13.09 -10.97
N VAL A 431 14.89 -12.63 -10.38
CA VAL A 431 13.77 -13.50 -9.98
C VAL A 431 12.58 -13.46 -10.96
N ALA A 432 12.19 -12.28 -11.44
CA ALA A 432 10.92 -12.11 -12.14
C ALA A 432 10.99 -12.61 -13.60
N THR A 433 9.98 -13.38 -14.03
CA THR A 433 9.78 -13.76 -15.44
C THR A 433 8.86 -12.79 -16.17
N ASP A 434 7.95 -12.18 -15.42
CA ASP A 434 6.95 -11.25 -15.92
C ASP A 434 6.85 -10.08 -14.94
N ILE A 435 6.66 -8.87 -15.46
CA ILE A 435 6.49 -7.67 -14.65
C ILE A 435 5.04 -7.20 -14.78
N ILE A 436 4.40 -6.97 -13.64
CA ILE A 436 3.10 -6.32 -13.53
C ILE A 436 3.36 -4.88 -13.10
N HIS A 437 3.01 -3.93 -13.95
CA HIS A 437 3.14 -2.51 -13.65
C HIS A 437 1.79 -1.97 -13.21
N GLN A 438 1.68 -1.59 -11.93
CA GLN A 438 0.50 -0.91 -11.39
C GLN A 438 0.65 0.59 -11.60
N HIS A 439 -0.28 1.18 -12.36
CA HIS A 439 -0.36 2.63 -12.59
C HIS A 439 -1.78 3.04 -12.94
N SER A 440 -2.17 4.27 -12.62
CA SER A 440 -3.46 4.87 -13.03
C SER A 440 -4.68 3.95 -12.82
N GLU A 441 -4.76 3.34 -11.64
CA GLU A 441 -5.83 2.40 -11.25
C GLU A 441 -5.92 1.12 -12.10
N ARG A 442 -4.86 0.76 -12.83
CA ARG A 442 -4.80 -0.39 -13.75
C ARG A 442 -3.53 -1.22 -13.56
N LEU A 443 -3.56 -2.43 -14.14
CA LEU A 443 -2.45 -3.37 -14.16
C LEU A 443 -2.04 -3.67 -15.61
N ASP A 444 -0.81 -3.29 -15.97
CA ASP A 444 -0.21 -3.61 -17.27
C ASP A 444 0.78 -4.77 -17.15
N TYR A 445 0.72 -5.69 -18.10
CA TYR A 445 1.56 -6.90 -18.12
C TYR A 445 2.69 -6.80 -19.14
N TYR A 446 3.88 -7.13 -18.70
CA TYR A 446 5.08 -7.24 -19.53
C TYR A 446 5.61 -8.67 -19.40
N LYS A 447 5.39 -9.47 -20.44
CA LYS A 447 5.69 -10.90 -20.45
C LYS A 447 7.11 -11.18 -20.95
N GLY A 448 7.81 -12.11 -20.29
CA GLY A 448 9.13 -12.58 -20.73
C GLY A 448 10.21 -11.50 -20.71
N SER A 449 10.06 -10.53 -19.82
CA SER A 449 10.89 -9.34 -19.73
C SER A 449 11.40 -9.18 -18.31
N ASN A 450 12.72 -9.14 -18.14
CA ASN A 450 13.35 -8.72 -16.89
C ASN A 450 13.05 -7.23 -16.66
N PHE A 451 13.27 -6.74 -15.44
CA PHE A 451 12.99 -5.34 -15.06
C PHE A 451 13.61 -4.32 -16.02
N ASP A 452 14.85 -4.52 -16.47
CA ASP A 452 15.52 -3.57 -17.39
C ASP A 452 14.82 -3.47 -18.75
N SER A 453 14.41 -4.62 -19.31
CA SER A 453 13.69 -4.67 -20.58
C SER A 453 12.27 -4.09 -20.47
N PHE A 454 11.62 -4.28 -19.32
CA PHE A 454 10.37 -3.61 -18.98
C PHE A 454 10.57 -2.09 -18.94
N TYR A 455 11.59 -1.60 -18.26
CA TYR A 455 11.86 -0.17 -18.12
C TYR A 455 12.14 0.50 -19.47
N ALA A 456 12.97 -0.14 -20.30
CA ALA A 456 13.24 0.32 -21.67
C ALA A 456 11.97 0.37 -22.53
N THR A 457 11.15 -0.69 -22.48
CA THR A 457 9.88 -0.76 -23.24
C THR A 457 8.88 0.28 -22.75
N LYS A 458 8.79 0.50 -21.44
CA LYS A 458 7.94 1.52 -20.82
C LYS A 458 8.37 2.92 -21.27
N GLU A 459 9.66 3.21 -21.24
CA GLU A 459 10.19 4.48 -21.72
C GLU A 459 9.93 4.72 -23.21
N GLU A 460 10.09 3.69 -24.04
CA GLU A 460 9.86 3.79 -25.48
C GLU A 460 8.37 4.05 -25.77
N ARG A 461 7.47 3.28 -25.15
CA ARG A 461 6.02 3.50 -25.23
C ARG A 461 5.65 4.92 -24.80
N ARG A 462 6.26 5.43 -23.74
CA ARG A 462 6.06 6.80 -23.25
C ARG A 462 6.54 7.84 -24.25
N LYS A 463 7.76 7.71 -24.78
CA LYS A 463 8.33 8.64 -25.77
C LYS A 463 7.48 8.66 -27.04
N ASN A 464 6.96 7.51 -27.47
CA ASN A 464 6.07 7.40 -28.61
C ASN A 464 4.71 8.07 -28.33
N ALA A 465 4.08 7.77 -27.19
CA ALA A 465 2.81 8.41 -26.79
C ALA A 465 2.93 9.93 -26.68
N LYS A 466 4.04 10.44 -26.12
CA LYS A 466 4.32 11.88 -26.03
C LYS A 466 4.46 12.53 -27.40
N ARG A 467 5.23 11.91 -28.31
CA ARG A 467 5.39 12.40 -29.69
C ARG A 467 4.08 12.38 -30.46
N GLU A 468 3.29 11.32 -30.33
CA GLU A 468 1.95 11.23 -30.95
C GLU A 468 1.01 12.31 -30.43
N TYR A 469 1.00 12.53 -29.11
CA TYR A 469 0.22 13.60 -28.48
C TYR A 469 0.67 14.99 -28.97
N GLU A 470 1.97 15.29 -28.96
CA GLU A 470 2.51 16.57 -29.44
C GLU A 470 2.19 16.81 -30.92
N ASN A 471 2.34 15.78 -31.76
CA ASN A 471 2.00 15.85 -33.18
C ASN A 471 0.50 16.14 -33.40
N GLN A 472 -0.38 15.46 -32.66
CA GLN A 472 -1.82 15.71 -32.75
C GLN A 472 -2.22 17.08 -32.21
N MET A 473 -1.61 17.53 -31.11
CA MET A 473 -1.83 18.87 -30.55
C MET A 473 -1.37 19.96 -31.52
N ALA A 474 -0.22 19.78 -32.16
CA ALA A 474 0.27 20.70 -33.19
C ALA A 474 -0.67 20.73 -34.41
N GLN A 475 -1.16 19.57 -34.88
CA GLN A 475 -2.14 19.49 -35.96
C GLN A 475 -3.46 20.17 -35.58
N ARG A 476 -3.95 19.95 -34.35
CA ARG A 476 -5.16 20.61 -33.82
C ARG A 476 -4.97 22.12 -33.74
N ALA A 477 -3.84 22.59 -33.21
CA ALA A 477 -3.52 24.02 -33.13
C ALA A 477 -3.44 24.66 -34.52
N HIS A 478 -2.84 23.98 -35.50
CA HIS A 478 -2.77 24.46 -36.88
C HIS A 478 -4.14 24.52 -37.56
N LEU A 479 -4.99 23.49 -37.37
CA LEU A 479 -6.37 23.51 -37.86
C LEU A 479 -7.18 24.61 -37.20
N GLN A 480 -7.03 24.80 -35.89
CA GLN A 480 -7.71 25.84 -35.11
C GLN A 480 -7.30 27.25 -35.58
N ALA A 481 -6.00 27.51 -35.73
CA ALA A 481 -5.50 28.79 -36.24
C ALA A 481 -6.02 29.11 -37.65
N PHE A 482 -6.18 28.09 -38.51
CA PHE A 482 -6.80 28.28 -39.82
C PHE A 482 -8.30 28.57 -39.71
N ILE A 483 -9.02 27.86 -38.85
CA ILE A 483 -10.45 28.09 -38.59
C ILE A 483 -10.64 29.51 -38.09
N ASP A 484 -9.91 29.93 -37.06
CA ASP A 484 -10.05 31.26 -36.45
C ASP A 484 -9.75 32.39 -37.45
N LYS A 485 -8.75 32.21 -38.32
CA LYS A 485 -8.38 33.19 -39.34
C LYS A 485 -9.38 33.30 -40.49
N PHE A 486 -10.05 32.22 -40.87
CA PHE A 486 -10.89 32.17 -42.08
C PHE A 486 -12.39 31.95 -41.80
N ARG A 487 -12.82 31.88 -40.54
CA ARG A 487 -14.23 31.69 -40.13
C ARG A 487 -15.17 32.76 -40.67
N TYR A 488 -14.69 33.99 -40.80
CA TYR A 488 -15.49 35.16 -41.20
C TYR A 488 -15.31 35.55 -42.68
N ASN A 489 -14.48 34.83 -43.45
CA ASN A 489 -14.22 35.14 -44.85
C ASN A 489 -15.10 34.27 -45.77
N ALA A 490 -16.12 34.88 -46.39
CA ALA A 490 -17.12 34.23 -47.23
C ALA A 490 -16.55 33.33 -48.35
N ALA A 491 -15.38 33.66 -48.90
CA ALA A 491 -14.76 32.88 -49.98
C ALA A 491 -14.11 31.56 -49.51
N LYS A 492 -13.73 31.45 -48.23
CA LYS A 492 -13.07 30.26 -47.66
C LYS A 492 -13.87 29.55 -46.58
N SER A 493 -15.12 29.97 -46.34
CA SER A 493 -16.01 29.40 -45.33
C SER A 493 -16.28 27.89 -45.51
N SER A 494 -16.39 27.42 -46.75
CA SER A 494 -16.54 25.98 -47.07
C SER A 494 -15.34 25.14 -46.62
N GLU A 495 -14.12 25.65 -46.83
CA GLU A 495 -12.88 24.97 -46.45
C GLU A 495 -12.68 24.99 -44.92
N ALA A 496 -13.06 26.09 -44.26
CA ALA A 496 -13.09 26.19 -42.81
C ALA A 496 -14.09 25.21 -42.19
N GLN A 497 -15.31 25.07 -42.73
CA GLN A 497 -16.30 24.09 -42.27
C GLN A 497 -15.84 22.63 -42.42
N SER A 498 -15.14 22.31 -43.51
CA SER A 498 -14.55 20.97 -43.71
C SER A 498 -13.49 20.65 -42.64
N ARG A 499 -12.66 21.63 -42.29
CA ARG A 499 -11.64 21.50 -41.24
C ARG A 499 -12.23 21.45 -39.83
N ILE A 500 -13.35 22.14 -39.57
CA ILE A 500 -14.13 22.01 -38.32
C ILE A 500 -14.61 20.55 -38.15
N LYS A 501 -15.22 19.97 -39.19
CA LYS A 501 -15.62 18.55 -39.15
C LYS A 501 -14.45 17.59 -38.98
N LYS A 502 -13.28 17.89 -39.56
CA LYS A 502 -12.06 17.11 -39.33
C LYS A 502 -11.59 17.20 -37.88
N LEU A 503 -11.65 18.38 -37.28
CA LEU A 503 -11.29 18.60 -35.88
C LEU A 503 -12.23 17.84 -34.93
N GLU A 504 -13.55 17.86 -35.18
CA GLU A 504 -14.56 17.13 -34.41
C GLU A 504 -14.42 15.60 -34.51
N ARG A 505 -13.95 15.10 -35.66
CA ARG A 505 -13.76 13.66 -35.91
C ARG A 505 -12.44 13.11 -35.36
N MET A 506 -11.47 13.98 -35.03
CA MET A 506 -10.21 13.56 -34.42
C MET A 506 -10.44 13.10 -32.98
N PRO A 507 -10.04 11.87 -32.59
CA PRO A 507 -10.20 11.39 -31.23
C PRO A 507 -9.46 12.32 -30.25
N VAL A 508 -10.09 12.61 -29.11
CA VAL A 508 -9.43 13.35 -28.02
C VAL A 508 -8.45 12.38 -27.37
N LEU A 509 -7.17 12.51 -27.70
CA LEU A 509 -6.12 11.85 -26.92
C LEU A 509 -6.09 12.46 -25.53
N GLN A 510 -6.00 11.57 -24.53
CA GLN A 510 -5.68 11.97 -23.18
C GLN A 510 -4.21 12.45 -23.15
N PRO A 511 -3.89 13.51 -22.38
CA PRO A 511 -2.51 13.91 -22.21
C PRO A 511 -1.69 12.73 -21.66
N PRO A 512 -0.48 12.48 -22.19
CA PRO A 512 0.41 11.48 -21.62
C PRO A 512 0.66 11.82 -20.15
N GLU A 513 0.74 10.80 -19.32
CA GLU A 513 1.01 10.96 -17.89
C GLU A 513 2.26 11.81 -17.68
N SER A 514 2.12 12.87 -16.89
CA SER A 514 3.25 13.73 -16.55
C SER A 514 4.24 12.96 -15.69
N GLU A 515 5.51 13.00 -16.07
CA GLU A 515 6.58 12.41 -15.28
C GLU A 515 6.59 13.06 -13.90
N TYR A 516 6.38 12.25 -12.86
CA TYR A 516 6.63 12.67 -11.50
C TYR A 516 8.15 12.64 -11.27
N VAL A 517 8.83 13.68 -11.73
CA VAL A 517 10.28 13.80 -11.51
C VAL A 517 10.50 14.36 -10.11
N VAL A 518 11.05 13.52 -9.23
CA VAL A 518 11.56 13.99 -7.95
C VAL A 518 12.94 14.59 -8.20
N HIS A 519 13.20 15.77 -7.65
CA HIS A 519 14.51 16.43 -7.79
C HIS A 519 15.08 16.75 -6.41
N PHE A 520 15.85 15.82 -5.84
CA PHE A 520 16.56 16.11 -4.60
C PHE A 520 17.62 17.19 -4.86
N LYS A 521 17.57 18.27 -4.08
CA LYS A 521 18.59 19.32 -4.11
C LYS A 521 19.08 19.59 -2.71
N PHE A 522 20.34 19.25 -2.46
CA PHE A 522 21.04 19.62 -1.23
C PHE A 522 21.66 21.02 -1.37
N PRO A 523 21.81 21.75 -0.25
CA PRO A 523 22.43 23.08 -0.26
C PRO A 523 23.93 22.99 -0.54
N GLU A 524 24.50 24.10 -1.01
CA GLU A 524 25.95 24.25 -1.17
C GLU A 524 26.65 24.22 0.20
N VAL A 525 27.86 23.64 0.24
CA VAL A 525 28.58 23.36 1.49
C VAL A 525 29.68 24.38 1.72
N GLU A 526 29.75 24.93 2.94
CA GLU A 526 30.83 25.80 3.37
C GLU A 526 32.15 25.03 3.48
N LYS A 527 33.26 25.60 2.99
CA LYS A 527 34.56 24.93 3.07
C LYS A 527 35.07 24.90 4.52
N LEU A 528 35.46 23.71 4.99
CA LEU A 528 36.09 23.51 6.29
C LEU A 528 37.57 23.11 6.12
N SER A 529 38.40 23.52 7.08
CA SER A 529 39.80 23.10 7.16
C SER A 529 39.91 21.71 7.79
N PRO A 530 40.72 20.79 7.23
CA PRO A 530 41.02 19.50 7.86
C PRO A 530 41.68 19.65 9.25
N PRO A 531 41.59 18.65 10.14
CA PRO A 531 40.86 17.39 10.00
C PRO A 531 39.34 17.59 10.15
N ILE A 532 38.55 16.82 9.39
CA ILE A 532 37.09 16.94 9.38
C ILE A 532 36.49 15.97 10.41
N ILE A 533 36.59 14.67 10.18
CA ILE A 533 36.35 13.63 11.18
C ILE A 533 37.41 12.54 11.05
N GLN A 534 38.06 12.21 12.15
CA GLN A 534 39.06 11.15 12.20
C GLN A 534 38.83 10.25 13.42
N MET A 535 38.76 8.95 13.19
CA MET A 535 38.72 7.90 14.21
C MET A 535 40.07 7.19 14.23
N THR A 536 40.67 7.04 15.40
CA THR A 536 41.97 6.36 15.57
C THR A 536 41.91 5.38 16.74
N GLY A 537 42.12 4.10 16.44
CA GLY A 537 42.16 3.01 17.41
C GLY A 537 40.85 2.84 18.19
N VAL A 538 39.71 3.20 17.59
CA VAL A 538 38.43 3.24 18.31
C VAL A 538 37.93 1.82 18.59
N ALA A 539 37.57 1.56 19.85
CA ALA A 539 36.87 0.34 20.25
C ALA A 539 35.60 0.68 21.02
N PHE A 540 34.57 -0.15 20.86
CA PHE A 540 33.28 0.05 21.50
C PHE A 540 32.55 -1.28 21.73
N GLY A 541 31.89 -1.42 22.87
CA GLY A 541 30.96 -2.50 23.17
C GLY A 541 29.81 -2.02 24.05
N TYR A 542 28.59 -2.50 23.79
CA TYR A 542 27.43 -2.18 24.62
C TYR A 542 27.55 -2.75 26.04
N THR A 543 28.23 -3.89 26.18
CA THR A 543 28.64 -4.47 27.45
C THR A 543 30.15 -4.52 27.52
N LYS A 544 30.71 -4.33 28.72
CA LYS A 544 32.17 -4.32 28.93
C LYS A 544 32.84 -5.63 28.50
N ASP A 545 32.11 -6.75 28.57
CA ASP A 545 32.64 -8.09 28.31
C ASP A 545 32.59 -8.50 26.83
N LYS A 546 31.87 -7.75 25.98
CA LYS A 546 31.73 -8.06 24.55
C LYS A 546 31.97 -6.79 23.69
N PRO A 547 33.24 -6.47 23.37
CA PRO A 547 33.55 -5.39 22.44
C PRO A 547 33.02 -5.75 21.04
N LEU A 548 32.09 -4.93 20.55
CA LEU A 548 31.48 -5.05 19.22
C LEU A 548 32.43 -4.58 18.13
N LEU A 549 33.15 -3.48 18.39
CA LEU A 549 34.11 -2.85 17.49
C LEU A 549 35.49 -2.80 18.15
N ARG A 550 36.54 -3.10 17.39
CA ARG A 550 37.93 -3.17 17.85
C ARG A 550 38.85 -2.50 16.83
N ASN A 551 39.64 -1.53 17.29
CA ASN A 551 40.66 -0.85 16.50
C ASN A 551 40.13 -0.33 15.14
N VAL A 552 39.07 0.48 15.21
CA VAL A 552 38.46 1.13 14.05
C VAL A 552 39.23 2.41 13.74
N ASP A 553 39.86 2.42 12.57
CA ASP A 553 40.54 3.57 11.98
C ASP A 553 39.76 4.03 10.75
N LEU A 554 39.21 5.25 10.79
CA LEU A 554 38.39 5.80 9.71
C LEU A 554 38.66 7.30 9.58
N ASP A 555 39.02 7.75 8.39
CA ASP A 555 39.19 9.17 8.06
C ASP A 555 38.11 9.58 7.07
N VAL A 556 37.33 10.61 7.41
CA VAL A 556 36.24 11.13 6.58
C VAL A 556 36.52 12.60 6.27
N GLN A 557 36.71 12.89 4.99
CA GLN A 557 36.97 14.22 4.45
C GLN A 557 35.73 14.78 3.74
N LEU A 558 35.75 16.06 3.35
CA LEU A 558 34.62 16.71 2.66
C LEU A 558 34.36 16.16 1.25
N ASP A 559 35.37 15.60 0.59
CA ASP A 559 35.24 14.96 -0.73
C ASP A 559 35.01 13.44 -0.63
N SER A 560 35.02 12.89 0.58
CA SER A 560 34.89 11.45 0.80
C SER A 560 33.51 10.95 0.39
N ARG A 561 33.49 9.80 -0.30
CA ARG A 561 32.29 9.05 -0.69
C ARG A 561 32.48 7.61 -0.22
N ILE A 562 32.06 7.35 1.01
CA ILE A 562 32.34 6.11 1.72
C ILE A 562 31.06 5.29 1.84
N GLY A 563 31.09 4.07 1.31
CA GLY A 563 30.05 3.06 1.52
C GLY A 563 30.50 2.05 2.56
N ILE A 564 29.76 1.91 3.67
CA ILE A 564 30.00 0.88 4.67
C ILE A 564 29.07 -0.31 4.39
N VAL A 565 29.67 -1.49 4.20
CA VAL A 565 28.98 -2.74 3.91
C VAL A 565 29.36 -3.82 4.93
N GLY A 566 28.47 -4.78 5.17
CA GLY A 566 28.69 -5.86 6.14
C GLY A 566 27.39 -6.55 6.55
N PRO A 567 27.47 -7.69 7.24
CA PRO A 567 26.30 -8.44 7.68
C PRO A 567 25.47 -7.66 8.71
N ASN A 568 24.21 -8.03 8.85
CA ASN A 568 23.33 -7.38 9.83
C ASN A 568 23.76 -7.70 11.26
N GLY A 569 23.85 -6.66 12.09
CA GLY A 569 24.38 -6.76 13.45
C GLY A 569 25.90 -6.68 13.57
N ALA A 570 26.65 -6.46 12.47
CA ALA A 570 28.11 -6.27 12.53
C ALA A 570 28.56 -4.99 13.25
N GLY A 571 27.64 -4.05 13.52
CA GLY A 571 27.93 -2.77 14.16
C GLY A 571 27.99 -1.55 13.22
N LYS A 572 27.51 -1.66 11.98
CA LYS A 572 27.45 -0.57 10.97
C LYS A 572 26.83 0.71 11.55
N THR A 573 25.58 0.63 12.03
CA THR A 573 24.89 1.75 12.70
C THR A 573 25.64 2.24 13.94
N THR A 574 26.32 1.35 14.68
CA THR A 574 27.13 1.72 15.85
C THR A 574 28.34 2.57 15.45
N VAL A 575 29.01 2.24 14.34
CA VAL A 575 30.09 3.07 13.76
C VAL A 575 29.57 4.45 13.39
N LEU A 576 28.40 4.53 12.73
CA LEU A 576 27.78 5.80 12.40
C LEU A 576 27.46 6.63 13.65
N LYS A 577 26.91 5.99 14.70
CA LYS A 577 26.60 6.63 15.99
C LYS A 577 27.82 7.14 16.75
N LEU A 578 28.94 6.42 16.67
CA LEU A 578 30.24 6.87 17.20
C LEU A 578 30.73 8.10 16.42
N LEU A 579 30.61 8.08 15.09
CA LEU A 579 31.05 9.15 14.22
C LEU A 579 30.26 10.44 14.39
N ILE A 580 28.97 10.37 14.70
CA ILE A 580 28.15 11.56 15.01
C ILE A 580 28.24 12.01 16.48
N GLY A 581 29.01 11.30 17.32
CA GLY A 581 29.19 11.61 18.74
C GLY A 581 28.02 11.25 19.66
N GLN A 582 27.04 10.45 19.18
CA GLN A 582 25.94 9.95 20.02
C GLN A 582 26.40 8.86 20.99
N LEU A 583 27.46 8.12 20.64
CA LEU A 583 28.10 7.13 21.49
C LEU A 583 29.53 7.57 21.79
N GLN A 584 29.97 7.33 23.04
CA GLN A 584 31.35 7.54 23.42
C GLN A 584 32.15 6.24 23.21
N PRO A 585 33.35 6.32 22.61
CA PRO A 585 34.20 5.15 22.45
C PRO A 585 34.68 4.63 23.81
N THR A 586 34.80 3.31 23.95
CA THR A 586 35.36 2.69 25.16
C THR A 586 36.89 2.88 25.22
N SER A 587 37.54 2.88 24.05
CA SER A 587 38.95 3.23 23.88
C SER A 587 39.18 3.87 22.52
N GLY A 588 40.31 4.55 22.35
CA GLY A 588 40.66 5.27 21.11
C GLY A 588 40.23 6.74 21.15
N LEU A 589 40.49 7.45 20.05
CA LEU A 589 40.22 8.88 19.93
C LEU A 589 39.37 9.17 18.69
N ILE A 590 38.36 10.02 18.85
CA ILE A 590 37.57 10.59 17.77
C ILE A 590 37.85 12.10 17.75
N SER A 591 38.42 12.60 16.65
CA SER A 591 38.69 14.02 16.43
C SER A 591 37.73 14.57 15.40
N GLN A 592 37.12 15.72 15.68
CA GLN A 592 36.15 16.38 14.80
C GLN A 592 36.39 17.88 14.75
N ASN A 593 36.15 18.49 13.59
CA ASN A 593 36.18 19.95 13.48
C ASN A 593 35.03 20.57 14.29
N PRO A 594 35.27 21.56 15.19
CA PRO A 594 34.20 22.17 16.00
C PRO A 594 33.10 22.87 15.21
N ARG A 595 33.37 23.28 13.96
CA ARG A 595 32.37 23.92 13.07
C ARG A 595 31.64 22.93 12.17
N LEU A 596 31.97 21.64 12.30
CA LEU A 596 31.34 20.59 11.51
C LEU A 596 29.85 20.49 11.83
N ARG A 597 29.05 20.34 10.78
CA ARG A 597 27.62 20.03 10.88
C ARG A 597 27.42 18.70 10.17
N VAL A 598 26.91 17.70 10.88
CA VAL A 598 26.66 16.38 10.33
C VAL A 598 25.15 16.18 10.23
N GLY A 599 24.67 15.91 9.01
CA GLY A 599 23.29 15.51 8.77
C GLY A 599 23.20 14.01 8.89
N TYR A 600 22.49 13.51 9.91
CA TYR A 600 22.29 12.07 10.11
C TYR A 600 20.88 11.64 9.73
N PHE A 601 20.78 10.74 8.75
CA PHE A 601 19.56 10.04 8.38
C PHE A 601 19.60 8.63 8.98
N ALA A 602 18.78 8.40 10.00
CA ALA A 602 18.69 7.11 10.68
C ALA A 602 17.65 6.20 10.01
N GLN A 603 17.81 4.88 10.15
CA GLN A 603 16.83 3.90 9.66
C GLN A 603 15.41 4.14 10.24
N HIS A 604 15.31 4.53 11.52
CA HIS A 604 14.05 4.87 12.21
C HIS A 604 13.76 6.37 12.26
N HIS A 605 14.37 7.19 11.39
CA HIS A 605 14.19 8.65 11.45
C HIS A 605 12.75 9.09 11.18
N VAL A 606 11.99 8.25 10.46
CA VAL A 606 10.55 8.45 10.23
C VAL A 606 9.74 8.39 11.54
N ASP A 607 10.18 7.57 12.50
CA ASP A 607 9.51 7.41 13.81
C ASP A 607 9.76 8.61 14.74
N ALA A 608 10.79 9.42 14.45
CA ALA A 608 11.07 10.67 15.18
C ALA A 608 10.19 11.84 14.71
N LEU A 609 9.42 11.68 13.62
CA LEU A 609 8.49 12.69 13.14
C LEU A 609 7.22 12.69 14.00
N ASP A 610 6.76 13.86 14.43
CA ASP A 610 5.48 13.97 15.14
C ASP A 610 4.32 13.71 14.15
N LEU A 611 3.73 12.52 14.26
CA LEU A 611 2.68 12.04 13.35
C LEU A 611 1.40 12.88 13.40
N ASN A 612 1.20 13.66 14.47
CA ASN A 612 0.02 14.51 14.62
C ASN A 612 0.14 15.85 13.89
N ASP A 613 1.36 16.29 13.59
CA ASP A 613 1.62 17.56 12.91
C ASP A 613 1.62 17.42 11.39
N SER A 614 1.46 18.53 10.68
CA SER A 614 1.67 18.61 9.24
C SER A 614 3.16 18.72 8.90
N ALA A 615 3.56 18.33 7.68
CA ALA A 615 4.96 18.45 7.26
C ALA A 615 5.48 19.90 7.33
N VAL A 616 4.65 20.87 6.90
CA VAL A 616 4.97 22.30 7.01
C VAL A 616 5.00 22.76 8.47
N GLY A 617 4.01 22.33 9.28
CA GLY A 617 3.95 22.65 10.71
C GLY A 617 5.17 22.16 11.48
N PHE A 618 5.58 20.92 11.22
CA PHE A 618 6.78 20.32 11.81
C PHE A 618 8.04 21.10 11.44
N MET A 619 8.20 21.49 10.17
CA MET A 619 9.34 22.31 9.74
C MET A 619 9.34 23.69 10.39
N SER A 620 8.18 24.34 10.48
CA SER A 620 8.02 25.68 11.07
C SER A 620 8.34 25.68 12.57
N LYS A 621 7.98 24.61 13.29
CA LYS A 621 8.30 24.44 14.72
C LYS A 621 9.78 24.15 14.98
N ASN A 622 10.42 23.31 14.17
CA ASN A 622 11.79 22.87 14.42
C ASN A 622 12.84 23.81 13.81
N TYR A 623 12.52 24.42 12.68
CA TYR A 623 13.38 25.34 11.96
C TYR A 623 12.66 26.69 11.92
N HIS A 624 13.16 27.66 12.68
CA HIS A 624 12.58 28.99 12.71
C HIS A 624 13.23 29.87 11.63
N GLY A 625 12.47 30.82 11.08
CA GLY A 625 13.03 31.89 10.23
C GLY A 625 12.67 31.84 8.75
N LYS A 626 11.81 30.91 8.31
CA LYS A 626 11.21 30.93 6.96
C LYS A 626 9.69 30.97 7.05
N THR A 627 9.06 31.43 5.98
CA THR A 627 7.60 31.46 5.83
C THR A 627 7.05 30.10 5.42
N ASP A 628 5.76 29.85 5.68
CA ASP A 628 5.08 28.62 5.25
C ASP A 628 5.18 28.39 3.74
N GLU A 629 5.17 29.45 2.93
CA GLU A 629 5.32 29.35 1.47
C GLU A 629 6.71 28.86 1.08
N GLU A 630 7.76 29.35 1.76
CA GLU A 630 9.13 28.88 1.55
C GLU A 630 9.31 27.43 1.99
N TYR A 631 8.69 27.01 3.11
CA TYR A 631 8.67 25.60 3.52
C TYR A 631 7.96 24.72 2.50
N ARG A 632 6.84 25.17 1.94
CA ARG A 632 6.16 24.45 0.85
C ARG A 632 7.02 24.36 -0.41
N ARG A 633 7.70 25.45 -0.80
CA ARG A 633 8.61 25.44 -1.95
C ARG A 633 9.78 24.49 -1.70
N HIS A 634 10.31 24.48 -0.49
CA HIS A 634 11.38 23.58 -0.07
C HIS A 634 10.92 22.11 -0.12
N LEU A 635 9.79 21.78 0.50
CA LEU A 635 9.16 20.45 0.42
C LEU A 635 8.86 20.03 -1.02
N GLY A 636 8.45 20.98 -1.86
CA GLY A 636 8.21 20.77 -3.29
C GLY A 636 9.45 20.32 -4.05
N ALA A 637 10.65 20.81 -3.69
CA ALA A 637 11.91 20.32 -4.26
C ALA A 637 12.09 18.81 -3.98
N PHE A 638 11.76 18.37 -2.77
CA PHE A 638 11.81 16.95 -2.38
C PHE A 638 10.59 16.13 -2.88
N GLY A 639 9.79 16.68 -3.80
CA GLY A 639 8.64 16.02 -4.42
C GLY A 639 7.32 16.17 -3.64
N ILE A 640 7.31 16.81 -2.47
CA ILE A 640 6.08 16.96 -1.68
C ILE A 640 5.34 18.23 -2.14
N THR A 641 4.42 18.05 -3.08
CA THR A 641 3.69 19.15 -3.73
C THR A 641 2.23 19.25 -3.28
N GLY A 642 1.64 20.43 -3.44
CA GLY A 642 0.20 20.63 -3.25
C GLY A 642 -0.26 20.46 -1.81
N MET A 643 -1.39 19.76 -1.63
CA MET A 643 -2.02 19.58 -0.31
C MET A 643 -1.28 18.58 0.60
N THR A 644 -0.42 17.72 0.04
CA THR A 644 0.32 16.69 0.79
C THR A 644 1.19 17.28 1.90
N GLY A 645 1.77 18.48 1.68
CA GLY A 645 2.57 19.15 2.71
C GLY A 645 1.75 19.66 3.92
N LEU A 646 0.42 19.80 3.76
CA LEU A 646 -0.50 20.25 4.81
C LEU A 646 -1.22 19.11 5.51
N GLN A 647 -1.13 17.90 4.96
CA GLN A 647 -1.67 16.70 5.60
C GLN A 647 -0.84 16.34 6.82
N LYS A 648 -1.50 15.69 7.79
CA LYS A 648 -0.83 15.14 8.97
C LYS A 648 0.19 14.09 8.53
N LEU A 649 1.37 14.13 9.15
CA LEU A 649 2.48 13.22 8.88
C LEU A 649 2.06 11.75 9.04
N GLY A 650 1.16 11.44 9.99
CA GLY A 650 0.60 10.09 10.17
C GLY A 650 -0.07 9.48 8.93
N LEU A 651 -0.67 10.31 8.08
CA LEU A 651 -1.39 9.88 6.86
C LEU A 651 -0.48 9.75 5.64
N LEU A 652 0.75 10.24 5.71
CA LEU A 652 1.70 10.14 4.60
C LEU A 652 2.25 8.72 4.47
N SER A 653 2.55 8.31 3.24
CA SER A 653 3.24 7.03 3.00
C SER A 653 4.66 7.05 3.56
N GLY A 654 5.25 5.89 3.83
CA GLY A 654 6.63 5.79 4.32
C GLY A 654 7.65 6.53 3.45
N GLY A 655 7.48 6.46 2.11
CA GLY A 655 8.33 7.18 1.17
C GLY A 655 8.10 8.69 1.14
N GLN A 656 6.87 9.15 1.41
CA GLN A 656 6.60 10.58 1.60
C GLN A 656 7.22 11.08 2.91
N LYS A 657 7.09 10.33 4.01
CA LYS A 657 7.72 10.65 5.29
C LYS A 657 9.24 10.73 5.18
N SER A 658 9.86 9.78 4.48
CA SER A 658 11.30 9.78 4.22
C SER A 658 11.74 11.01 3.42
N ARG A 659 10.93 11.44 2.43
CA ARG A 659 11.17 12.69 1.69
C ARG A 659 11.06 13.93 2.56
N VAL A 660 10.09 13.99 3.49
CA VAL A 660 10.03 15.08 4.49
C VAL A 660 11.31 15.08 5.33
N ALA A 661 11.77 13.91 5.77
CA ALA A 661 12.99 13.79 6.56
C ALA A 661 14.23 14.28 5.80
N PHE A 662 14.40 13.92 4.52
CA PHE A 662 15.47 14.47 3.68
C PHE A 662 15.37 15.99 3.50
N ALA A 663 14.15 16.51 3.38
CA ALA A 663 13.93 17.94 3.33
C ALA A 663 14.32 18.62 4.65
N CYS A 664 13.96 18.05 5.80
CA CYS A 664 14.40 18.55 7.11
C CYS A 664 15.93 18.51 7.25
N LEU A 665 16.56 17.43 6.78
CA LEU A 665 18.02 17.28 6.80
C LEU A 665 18.71 18.39 5.98
N SER A 666 18.18 18.69 4.80
CA SER A 666 18.67 19.76 3.92
C SER A 666 18.64 21.13 4.60
N LEU A 667 17.64 21.42 5.44
CA LEU A 667 17.55 22.69 6.17
C LEU A 667 18.67 22.91 7.20
N THR A 668 19.33 21.84 7.65
CA THR A 668 20.45 21.94 8.60
C THR A 668 21.76 22.39 7.95
N ASN A 669 21.80 22.53 6.62
CA ASN A 669 23.00 22.82 5.83
C ASN A 669 24.21 21.96 6.26
N PRO A 670 24.10 20.61 6.18
CA PRO A 670 25.13 19.71 6.67
C PRO A 670 26.38 19.76 5.78
N HIS A 671 27.55 19.58 6.38
CA HIS A 671 28.83 19.44 5.66
C HIS A 671 29.12 17.98 5.31
N ILE A 672 28.71 17.06 6.18
CA ILE A 672 28.77 15.62 5.95
C ILE A 672 27.36 15.04 6.09
N LEU A 673 26.96 14.23 5.13
CA LEU A 673 25.75 13.42 5.17
C LEU A 673 26.10 12.01 5.61
N VAL A 674 25.47 11.55 6.68
CA VAL A 674 25.56 10.19 7.20
C VAL A 674 24.22 9.52 7.00
N LEU A 675 24.15 8.52 6.14
CA LEU A 675 22.91 7.87 5.72
C LEU A 675 22.91 6.40 6.14
N ASP A 676 21.97 6.00 6.99
CA ASP A 676 21.79 4.61 7.40
C ASP A 676 20.57 4.00 6.69
N GLU A 677 20.83 3.14 5.71
CA GLU A 677 19.84 2.50 4.81
C GLU A 677 18.84 3.50 4.17
N PRO A 678 19.33 4.49 3.41
CA PRO A 678 18.47 5.52 2.80
C PRO A 678 17.51 5.00 1.72
N SER A 679 17.74 3.80 1.19
CA SER A 679 16.87 3.13 0.22
C SER A 679 15.54 2.67 0.83
N ASN A 680 15.47 2.51 2.16
CA ASN A 680 14.28 2.00 2.82
C ASN A 680 13.08 2.92 2.58
N HIS A 681 11.96 2.32 2.15
CA HIS A 681 10.70 3.01 1.86
C HIS A 681 10.74 4.05 0.73
N LEU A 682 11.85 4.19 -0.02
CA LEU A 682 11.91 5.04 -1.20
C LEU A 682 11.49 4.27 -2.46
N ASP A 683 10.82 4.99 -3.36
CA ASP A 683 10.50 4.49 -4.70
C ASP A 683 11.73 4.50 -5.59
N ILE A 684 11.69 3.68 -6.64
CA ILE A 684 12.73 3.60 -7.68
C ILE A 684 13.06 5.00 -8.25
N GLU A 685 12.05 5.82 -8.55
CA GLU A 685 12.24 7.18 -9.08
C GLU A 685 12.87 8.14 -8.05
N ALA A 686 12.52 7.98 -6.77
CA ALA A 686 13.10 8.78 -5.69
C ALA A 686 14.54 8.36 -5.38
N MET A 687 14.87 7.06 -5.51
CA MET A 687 16.22 6.54 -5.31
C MET A 687 17.19 7.02 -6.39
N ASP A 688 16.77 7.06 -7.65
CA ASP A 688 17.59 7.66 -8.73
C ASP A 688 17.87 9.13 -8.44
N ALA A 689 16.82 9.88 -8.12
CA ALA A 689 16.93 11.30 -7.82
C ALA A 689 17.82 11.58 -6.60
N LEU A 690 17.76 10.73 -5.57
CA LEU A 690 18.65 10.81 -4.41
C LEU A 690 20.09 10.47 -4.79
N SER A 691 20.30 9.45 -5.61
CA SER A 691 21.64 9.06 -6.09
C SER A 691 22.31 10.19 -6.87
N ASP A 692 21.56 10.84 -7.78
CA ASP A 692 22.03 11.99 -8.54
C ASP A 692 22.34 13.19 -7.62
N ALA A 693 21.49 13.43 -6.63
CA ALA A 693 21.70 14.52 -5.68
C ALA A 693 22.92 14.30 -4.77
N LEU A 694 23.14 13.08 -4.29
CA LEU A 694 24.31 12.74 -3.46
C LEU A 694 25.60 12.76 -4.27
N ARG A 695 25.55 12.40 -5.56
CA ARG A 695 26.67 12.52 -6.47
C ARG A 695 27.07 13.98 -6.70
N ASN A 696 26.09 14.87 -6.84
CA ASN A 696 26.30 16.30 -7.07
C ASN A 696 26.52 17.12 -5.79
N PHE A 697 26.32 16.54 -4.61
CA PHE A 697 26.56 17.20 -3.33
C PHE A 697 28.05 17.51 -3.17
N GLU A 698 28.41 18.70 -2.67
CA GLU A 698 29.82 19.11 -2.54
C GLU A 698 30.48 18.67 -1.22
N GLY A 699 29.67 18.25 -0.24
CA GLY A 699 30.15 17.76 1.06
C GLY A 699 30.44 16.27 1.09
N GLY A 700 30.85 15.76 2.26
CA GLY A 700 31.21 14.35 2.43
C GLY A 700 29.96 13.48 2.54
N VAL A 701 29.97 12.29 1.93
CA VAL A 701 28.87 11.33 2.04
C VAL A 701 29.39 10.03 2.62
N LEU A 702 28.80 9.63 3.74
CA LEU A 702 28.99 8.34 4.38
C LEU A 702 27.65 7.61 4.36
N MET A 703 27.58 6.46 3.72
CA MET A 703 26.33 5.70 3.63
C MET A 703 26.50 4.23 3.99
N VAL A 704 25.52 3.69 4.70
CA VAL A 704 25.30 2.26 4.86
C VAL A 704 24.10 1.92 3.98
N SER A 705 24.28 1.00 3.05
CA SER A 705 23.17 0.51 2.24
C SER A 705 23.41 -0.92 1.79
N HIS A 706 22.32 -1.67 1.62
CA HIS A 706 22.32 -2.96 0.94
C HIS A 706 22.13 -2.84 -0.59
N ASP A 707 21.74 -1.67 -1.10
CA ASP A 707 21.55 -1.46 -2.54
C ASP A 707 22.89 -1.27 -3.26
N VAL A 708 23.22 -2.27 -4.06
CA VAL A 708 24.43 -2.32 -4.90
C VAL A 708 24.47 -1.16 -5.89
N THR A 709 23.33 -0.78 -6.49
CA THR A 709 23.27 0.25 -7.53
C THR A 709 23.53 1.63 -6.95
N MET A 710 22.94 1.94 -5.80
CA MET A 710 23.17 3.21 -5.09
C MET A 710 24.63 3.32 -4.63
N LEU A 711 25.20 2.26 -4.06
CA LEU A 711 26.61 2.24 -3.67
C LEU A 711 27.54 2.44 -4.87
N GLN A 712 27.29 1.79 -6.00
CA GLN A 712 28.09 1.95 -7.21
C GLN A 712 28.03 3.37 -7.80
N ASN A 713 26.86 4.00 -7.75
CA ASN A 713 26.65 5.32 -8.34
C ASN A 713 27.22 6.46 -7.47
N VAL A 714 27.19 6.30 -6.15
CA VAL A 714 27.53 7.37 -5.19
C VAL A 714 28.91 7.18 -4.55
N CYS A 715 29.28 5.95 -4.17
CA CYS A 715 30.48 5.68 -3.37
C CYS A 715 31.72 5.47 -4.25
N THR A 716 32.85 6.08 -3.85
CA THR A 716 34.17 5.85 -4.47
C THR A 716 35.03 4.88 -3.68
N SER A 717 34.72 4.67 -2.40
CA SER A 717 35.45 3.76 -1.52
C SER A 717 34.48 2.92 -0.70
N LEU A 718 34.80 1.63 -0.56
CA LEU A 718 34.02 0.69 0.23
C LEU A 718 34.78 0.28 1.48
N TRP A 719 34.06 0.21 2.58
CA TRP A 719 34.57 -0.22 3.87
C TRP A 719 33.73 -1.38 4.38
N VAL A 720 34.40 -2.48 4.71
CA VAL A 720 33.75 -3.71 5.16
C VAL A 720 33.82 -3.74 6.69
N CYS A 721 32.65 -3.80 7.31
CA CYS A 721 32.47 -4.00 8.74
C CYS A 721 32.21 -5.49 8.99
N ASP A 722 33.24 -6.21 9.45
CA ASP A 722 33.18 -7.65 9.70
C ASP A 722 34.10 -8.03 10.88
N ASP A 723 33.73 -9.08 11.63
CA ASP A 723 34.44 -9.57 12.83
C ASP A 723 34.85 -8.45 13.83
N GLY A 724 34.02 -7.41 13.92
CA GLY A 724 34.25 -6.26 14.79
C GLY A 724 35.38 -5.33 14.36
N ARG A 725 35.84 -5.40 13.09
CA ARG A 725 36.77 -4.44 12.49
C ARG A 725 36.12 -3.75 11.30
N VAL A 726 36.55 -2.52 11.03
CA VAL A 726 36.14 -1.79 9.82
C VAL A 726 37.40 -1.60 8.98
N THR A 727 37.42 -2.20 7.80
CA THR A 727 38.61 -2.20 6.92
C THR A 727 38.24 -1.69 5.53
N LYS A 728 39.15 -0.94 4.91
CA LYS A 728 38.99 -0.51 3.53
C LYS A 728 39.09 -1.72 2.61
N PHE A 729 38.17 -1.82 1.66
CA PHE A 729 38.16 -2.87 0.65
C PHE A 729 38.76 -2.35 -0.66
N ASP A 730 39.80 -3.01 -1.15
CA ASP A 730 40.56 -2.60 -2.35
C ASP A 730 39.90 -3.08 -3.66
N GLY A 731 38.58 -2.93 -3.79
CA GLY A 731 37.84 -3.31 -5.00
C GLY A 731 36.44 -2.70 -5.06
N ASP A 732 35.76 -2.94 -6.20
CA ASP A 732 34.42 -2.41 -6.45
C ASP A 732 33.32 -3.24 -5.77
N VAL A 733 32.08 -2.71 -5.74
CA VAL A 733 30.92 -3.38 -5.15
C VAL A 733 30.68 -4.77 -5.77
N ASN A 734 30.95 -4.91 -7.08
CA ASN A 734 30.83 -6.20 -7.77
C ASN A 734 31.88 -7.23 -7.30
N ALA A 735 33.11 -6.78 -7.01
CA ALA A 735 34.14 -7.64 -6.44
C ALA A 735 33.76 -8.07 -5.01
N TYR A 736 33.12 -7.17 -4.25
CA TYR A 736 32.57 -7.48 -2.94
C TYR A 736 31.42 -8.51 -3.00
N LYS A 737 30.46 -8.38 -3.94
CA LYS A 737 29.39 -9.39 -4.17
C LYS A 737 29.99 -10.76 -4.44
N LYS A 738 30.99 -10.85 -5.33
CA LYS A 738 31.70 -12.12 -5.62
C LYS A 738 32.39 -12.71 -4.39
N LYS A 739 33.05 -11.88 -3.59
CA LYS A 739 33.70 -12.32 -2.35
C LYS A 739 32.69 -12.88 -1.36
N ILE A 740 31.55 -12.21 -1.19
CA ILE A 740 30.46 -12.69 -0.32
C ILE A 740 29.89 -14.00 -0.83
N SER A 741 29.56 -14.09 -2.13
CA SER A 741 29.00 -15.33 -2.70
C SER A 741 29.96 -16.50 -2.50
N ALA A 742 31.26 -16.30 -2.74
CA ALA A 742 32.27 -17.32 -2.48
C ALA A 742 32.43 -17.68 -0.99
N GLN A 743 32.28 -16.71 -0.08
CA GLN A 743 32.27 -16.97 1.37
C GLN A 743 31.00 -17.73 1.81
N ALA A 744 29.84 -17.41 1.23
CA ALA A 744 28.59 -18.12 1.48
C ALA A 744 28.63 -19.56 0.94
N ASP A 745 29.25 -19.77 -0.22
CA ASP A 745 29.54 -21.10 -0.78
C ASP A 745 30.47 -21.90 0.14
N ALA A 746 31.53 -21.27 0.66
CA ALA A 746 32.51 -21.89 1.55
C ALA A 746 31.96 -22.18 2.96
N ALA A 747 31.04 -21.36 3.46
CA ALA A 747 30.34 -21.55 4.73
C ALA A 747 29.20 -22.60 4.63
N GLY A 748 28.99 -23.21 3.45
CA GLY A 748 27.94 -24.21 3.21
C GLY A 748 26.53 -23.63 3.05
N VAL A 749 26.39 -22.31 2.97
CA VAL A 749 25.10 -21.59 2.90
C VAL A 749 24.49 -21.63 1.49
N ALA A 750 25.34 -21.66 0.45
CA ALA A 750 24.90 -21.69 -0.95
C ALA A 750 25.01 -23.08 -1.62
N ARG A 751 25.56 -24.08 -0.91
CA ARG A 751 25.51 -25.51 -1.29
C ARG A 751 24.45 -26.25 -0.48
N ALA A 752 23.19 -25.86 -0.63
CA ALA A 752 22.07 -26.75 -0.37
C ALA A 752 21.49 -27.17 -1.73
N GLN A 753 22.20 -28.08 -2.41
CA GLN A 753 21.66 -28.89 -3.49
C GLN A 753 21.28 -30.25 -2.92
#